data_AF-A0A497NGM7-F1
#
_entry.id   AF-A0A497NGM7-F1
#
_cell.length_a   1.000
_cell.length_b   1.000
_cell.length_c   1.000
_cell.angle_alpha   90.00
_cell.angle_beta   90.00
_cell.angle_gamma   90.00
#
_symmetry.space_group_name_H-M   'P 1'
#
loop_
_entity.id
_entity.type
_entity.pdbx_description
1 polymer ?
#
loop_
_entity_poly.entity_id
_entity_poly.type
_entity_poly.pdbx_seq_one_letter_code
_entity_poly.pdbx_strand_id
1 'polypeptide(L)'
;MEAVPFKRLLLPAIAILLCLSASLTPLAYILPANAEVSPDAPGRAEERDGPVIAERPHEPEEEHLLPDVGEHERPDHEHWGAEERPDLLEPCGSPEPKPLTPSPGDWVVTGTEVHEDETIVLTGNLIVEPGGNLTLINCTLLMDCSSDGEYQIRVKRHGIMNVLEGSNITAYDPDYEFLFYVYGQLNMRDSFLSECGYDRDYPGLWLQTDEGVVLDNTTITSCFCGVACHRAFNVNITGCTVSQNGAFGVYCESSSNINIANCTVSENGEDGIACGGSSDISITNCTVRWNDDDGITCSGSHHVSIVNCTSSHNDGDGVYCYNSHDISIVNCTVDGRYGVYCYHYSYNISIVNCTMSGNVYHGVFCRDYSHDISITGCTVSQNGASGIVCRDYSYNIDIINCTVSQSSYYGVYCFASSHHISIVNCTVSNNGEHGVVCYDHSHDISIVSCTVSQNSYHGVFCSQASNISITSCTVSQSSYYGVYCYYSHDISMVNCTMSGNDWHGIVCYESYGINIVNCTVSQNSRSGVYCYSHSHDISIANCTMNNNSGNGVYCESSHHISIVNCTVSNNGGVGVYVIDSYDISIVGCTVSGNSGNGVNVVSYIFSSYRISIVNCTVSGNSGSGVNCTSHFWSIFSPHHISITSCTVSNNGRYGVWCDSQGYMPTHHIWVVGCVLSDNGKDG
;
A
#
# COMPACT_ATOMS: atom_id res chain seq x y z
N MET A 1 -78.85 -35.58 -13.08
CA MET A 1 -79.04 -34.12 -12.92
C MET A 1 -77.70 -33.52 -13.31
N GLU A 2 -77.48 -33.35 -14.62
CA GLU A 2 -77.68 -32.08 -15.36
C GLU A 2 -76.43 -31.18 -15.19
N ALA A 3 -75.62 -30.91 -16.23
CA ALA A 3 -75.88 -30.09 -17.44
C ALA A 3 -76.10 -28.61 -17.08
N VAL A 4 -75.44 -27.61 -17.67
CA VAL A 4 -75.01 -27.38 -19.07
C VAL A 4 -73.66 -26.59 -19.12
N PRO A 5 -72.82 -26.65 -20.20
CA PRO A 5 -71.50 -25.99 -20.26
C PRO A 5 -71.37 -24.82 -21.25
N PHE A 6 -70.34 -23.96 -21.10
CA PHE A 6 -69.68 -23.16 -22.17
C PHE A 6 -68.29 -22.71 -21.67
N LYS A 7 -67.14 -23.22 -22.16
CA LYS A 7 -66.38 -22.94 -23.41
C LYS A 7 -65.62 -21.58 -23.47
N ARG A 8 -64.28 -21.68 -23.36
CA ARG A 8 -63.21 -20.89 -24.05
C ARG A 8 -63.07 -19.40 -23.67
N LEU A 9 -61.90 -18.76 -23.58
CA LEU A 9 -60.44 -19.09 -23.61
C LEU A 9 -59.73 -17.91 -22.85
N LEU A 10 -58.42 -17.80 -22.54
CA LEU A 10 -57.16 -18.49 -22.87
C LEU A 10 -56.22 -18.41 -21.63
N LEU A 11 -55.06 -19.08 -21.64
CA LEU A 11 -53.99 -19.15 -20.62
C LEU A 11 -52.67 -19.63 -21.31
N PRO A 12 -51.46 -19.60 -20.71
CA PRO A 12 -51.01 -18.98 -19.45
C PRO A 12 -50.29 -17.63 -19.78
N ALA A 13 -49.08 -17.19 -19.39
CA ALA A 13 -47.97 -17.65 -18.53
C ALA A 13 -47.09 -16.41 -18.14
N ILE A 14 -46.25 -16.33 -17.09
CA ILE A 14 -45.64 -17.29 -16.13
C ILE A 14 -44.46 -18.08 -16.75
N ALA A 15 -43.21 -17.62 -16.74
CA ALA A 15 -42.27 -17.32 -15.63
C ALA A 15 -41.65 -18.56 -14.96
N ILE A 16 -40.34 -18.50 -14.65
CA ILE A 16 -39.66 -19.14 -13.50
C ILE A 16 -38.20 -18.64 -13.41
N LEU A 17 -37.59 -18.78 -12.22
CA LEU A 17 -36.31 -18.21 -11.78
C LEU A 17 -35.17 -19.27 -11.75
N LEU A 18 -33.94 -18.82 -11.50
CA LEU A 18 -32.74 -19.53 -10.99
C LEU A 18 -31.70 -20.11 -11.99
N CYS A 19 -30.51 -19.53 -11.88
CA CYS A 19 -29.16 -20.15 -11.83
C CYS A 19 -28.79 -21.29 -12.79
N LEU A 20 -27.73 -21.09 -13.58
CA LEU A 20 -26.40 -21.67 -13.27
C LEU A 20 -25.27 -21.03 -14.09
N SER A 21 -24.05 -21.16 -13.57
CA SER A 21 -22.78 -20.69 -14.17
C SER A 21 -22.32 -21.57 -15.34
N ALA A 22 -21.75 -20.96 -16.38
CA ALA A 22 -20.93 -21.65 -17.38
C ALA A 22 -19.85 -20.71 -17.93
N SER A 23 -18.58 -21.07 -17.74
CA SER A 23 -17.44 -20.39 -18.37
C SER A 23 -17.38 -20.69 -19.87
N LEU A 24 -16.91 -19.73 -20.66
CA LEU A 24 -16.54 -19.92 -22.06
C LEU A 24 -15.16 -19.32 -22.31
N THR A 25 -14.30 -20.08 -22.97
CA THR A 25 -12.93 -19.69 -23.31
C THR A 25 -12.89 -18.83 -24.59
N PRO A 26 -11.90 -17.92 -24.72
CA PRO A 26 -11.78 -17.05 -25.89
C PRO A 26 -11.35 -17.83 -27.15
N LEU A 27 -11.84 -17.38 -28.31
CA LEU A 27 -11.35 -17.83 -29.62
C LEU A 27 -10.12 -17.01 -30.04
N ALA A 28 -9.14 -17.66 -30.66
CA ALA A 28 -7.86 -17.05 -30.99
C ALA A 28 -7.97 -15.94 -32.06
N TYR A 29 -7.22 -14.85 -31.84
CA TYR A 29 -7.05 -13.77 -32.82
C TYR A 29 -6.09 -14.17 -33.95
N ILE A 30 -6.34 -13.68 -35.16
CA ILE A 30 -5.41 -13.78 -36.31
C ILE A 30 -5.08 -12.35 -36.77
N LEU A 31 -3.79 -12.01 -36.72
CA LEU A 31 -3.26 -10.73 -37.22
C LEU A 31 -3.15 -10.73 -38.76
N PRO A 32 -3.46 -9.60 -39.41
CA PRO A 32 -2.83 -9.18 -40.66
C PRO A 32 -1.86 -8.01 -40.42
N ALA A 33 -0.76 -7.96 -41.17
CA ALA A 33 0.30 -6.96 -41.00
C ALA A 33 0.34 -5.89 -42.11
N ASN A 34 0.95 -4.74 -41.76
CA ASN A 34 1.64 -3.76 -42.61
C ASN A 34 0.92 -3.15 -43.85
N ALA A 35 0.77 -1.83 -43.84
CA ALA A 35 0.76 -0.98 -45.04
C ALA A 35 1.49 0.36 -44.74
N GLU A 36 2.11 0.95 -45.77
CA GLU A 36 3.16 1.98 -45.65
C GLU A 36 2.67 3.45 -45.58
N VAL A 37 3.60 4.37 -45.30
CA VAL A 37 3.38 5.83 -45.21
C VAL A 37 3.92 6.56 -46.45
N SER A 38 3.13 7.47 -47.04
CA SER A 38 3.63 8.60 -47.86
C SER A 38 2.54 9.67 -48.13
N PRO A 39 2.84 10.99 -48.22
CA PRO A 39 1.83 12.06 -48.34
C PRO A 39 1.77 12.75 -49.73
N ASP A 40 0.65 13.42 -50.07
CA ASP A 40 0.64 14.87 -50.35
C ASP A 40 -0.76 15.52 -50.61
N ALA A 41 -0.78 16.84 -50.42
CA ALA A 41 -1.81 17.90 -50.57
C ALA A 41 -2.66 17.98 -51.88
N PRO A 42 -3.59 18.98 -52.08
CA PRO A 42 -4.48 19.69 -51.12
C PRO A 42 -5.93 19.97 -51.62
N GLY A 43 -6.86 20.19 -50.67
CA GLY A 43 -7.74 21.38 -50.66
C GLY A 43 -9.07 21.41 -51.43
N ARG A 44 -10.18 21.54 -50.68
CA ARG A 44 -11.28 22.47 -51.01
C ARG A 44 -12.13 22.78 -49.76
N ALA A 45 -12.73 23.96 -49.71
CA ALA A 45 -13.73 24.32 -48.71
C ALA A 45 -15.13 24.31 -49.33
N GLU A 46 -16.11 23.77 -48.60
CA GLU A 46 -17.53 24.10 -48.74
C GLU A 46 -18.12 24.28 -47.34
N GLU A 47 -18.89 25.35 -47.14
CA GLU A 47 -19.67 25.57 -45.92
C GLU A 47 -20.90 24.67 -45.96
N ARG A 48 -21.11 23.86 -44.90
CA ARG A 48 -22.40 23.23 -44.59
C ARG A 48 -22.59 23.18 -43.09
N ASP A 49 -23.82 23.38 -42.64
CA ASP A 49 -24.20 23.37 -41.23
C ASP A 49 -23.81 22.03 -40.58
N GLY A 50 -22.87 22.09 -39.65
CA GLY A 50 -22.45 20.91 -38.89
C GLY A 50 -23.55 20.49 -37.92
N PRO A 51 -23.95 19.20 -37.88
CA PRO A 51 -24.74 18.71 -36.76
C PRO A 51 -23.93 18.88 -35.46
N VAL A 52 -24.62 19.05 -34.34
CA VAL A 52 -23.98 18.98 -33.02
C VAL A 52 -23.27 17.63 -32.93
N ILE A 53 -21.96 17.66 -32.67
CA ILE A 53 -21.24 16.45 -32.27
C ILE A 53 -21.74 16.15 -30.86
N ALA A 54 -22.77 15.30 -30.77
CA ALA A 54 -22.94 14.49 -29.59
C ALA A 54 -21.66 13.65 -29.50
N GLU A 55 -20.87 13.87 -28.45
CA GLU A 55 -19.81 12.93 -28.08
C GLU A 55 -20.50 11.56 -27.98
N ARG A 56 -19.95 10.55 -28.66
CA ARG A 56 -20.40 9.18 -28.40
C ARG A 56 -20.08 8.89 -26.94
N PRO A 57 -20.97 8.20 -26.18
CA PRO A 57 -20.54 7.64 -24.92
C PRO A 57 -19.36 6.72 -25.22
N HIS A 58 -18.19 7.11 -24.72
CA HIS A 58 -17.12 6.16 -24.50
C HIS A 58 -17.56 5.37 -23.27
N GLU A 59 -18.09 4.18 -23.50
CA GLU A 59 -17.98 3.11 -22.51
C GLU A 59 -16.49 3.05 -22.11
N PRO A 60 -16.14 3.03 -20.82
CA PRO A 60 -14.75 2.83 -20.42
C PRO A 60 -14.28 1.48 -20.99
N GLU A 61 -13.14 1.49 -21.68
CA GLU A 61 -12.58 0.29 -22.31
C GLU A 61 -12.27 -0.75 -21.22
N GLU A 62 -13.13 -1.78 -21.09
CA GLU A 62 -13.15 -2.83 -20.04
C GLU A 62 -12.25 -2.51 -18.84
N GLU A 63 -12.64 -1.46 -18.07
CA GLU A 63 -11.79 -0.90 -17.02
C GLU A 63 -11.32 -2.02 -16.09
N HIS A 64 -10.01 -2.30 -16.13
CA HIS A 64 -9.45 -3.51 -15.55
C HIS A 64 -9.90 -3.63 -14.08
N LEU A 65 -10.68 -4.67 -13.79
CA LEU A 65 -10.84 -5.18 -12.43
C LEU A 65 -9.42 -5.28 -11.87
N LEU A 66 -9.13 -4.48 -10.82
CA LEU A 66 -7.79 -4.38 -10.26
C LEU A 66 -7.24 -5.80 -10.09
N PRO A 67 -6.12 -6.15 -10.74
CA PRO A 67 -5.59 -7.50 -10.63
C PRO A 67 -5.40 -7.78 -9.16
N ASP A 68 -6.01 -8.87 -8.67
CA ASP A 68 -5.77 -9.32 -7.31
C ASP A 68 -4.27 -9.61 -7.22
N VAL A 69 -3.55 -8.80 -6.45
CA VAL A 69 -2.10 -8.88 -6.32
C VAL A 69 -1.74 -9.99 -5.32
N GLY A 70 -2.36 -11.15 -5.49
CA GLY A 70 -1.76 -12.42 -5.10
C GLY A 70 -0.60 -12.75 -6.04
N GLU A 71 0.35 -13.54 -5.58
CA GLU A 71 1.64 -13.78 -6.25
C GLU A 71 1.54 -14.74 -7.46
N HIS A 72 0.65 -14.45 -8.42
CA HIS A 72 0.40 -15.28 -9.60
C HIS A 72 0.62 -14.54 -10.94
N GLU A 73 1.51 -15.14 -11.73
CA GLU A 73 1.69 -14.95 -13.18
C GLU A 73 2.35 -13.66 -13.70
N ARG A 74 3.66 -13.54 -13.45
CA ARG A 74 4.61 -13.23 -14.54
C ARG A 74 5.29 -14.53 -15.01
N PRO A 75 5.17 -14.94 -16.28
CA PRO A 75 5.54 -16.29 -16.74
C PRO A 75 7.01 -16.44 -17.21
N ASP A 76 7.98 -15.83 -16.52
CA ASP A 76 9.35 -15.65 -17.04
C ASP A 76 10.49 -16.09 -16.09
N HIS A 77 10.22 -16.24 -14.79
CA HIS A 77 11.23 -16.63 -13.78
C HIS A 77 10.75 -17.80 -12.90
N GLU A 78 11.69 -18.52 -12.31
CA GLU A 78 11.47 -19.86 -11.74
C GLU A 78 10.59 -19.85 -10.47
N HIS A 79 9.99 -21.01 -10.15
CA HIS A 79 9.04 -21.17 -9.06
C HIS A 79 9.61 -20.74 -7.70
N TRP A 80 9.23 -19.54 -7.28
CA TRP A 80 8.98 -19.20 -5.89
C TRP A 80 7.49 -18.86 -5.79
N GLY A 81 6.68 -19.85 -5.45
CA GLY A 81 5.31 -19.55 -5.00
C GLY A 81 5.37 -18.89 -3.63
N ALA A 82 4.25 -18.30 -3.20
CA ALA A 82 3.99 -18.08 -1.79
C ALA A 82 3.79 -19.46 -1.12
N GLU A 83 4.88 -20.18 -0.89
CA GLU A 83 4.89 -21.20 0.16
C GLU A 83 4.58 -20.50 1.49
N GLU A 84 3.76 -21.13 2.31
CA GLU A 84 3.49 -20.66 3.67
C GLU A 84 4.80 -20.75 4.46
N ARG A 85 5.57 -19.65 4.50
CA ARG A 85 6.73 -19.49 5.39
C ARG A 85 6.31 -19.98 6.78
N PRO A 86 7.12 -20.76 7.50
CA PRO A 86 6.75 -21.21 8.83
C PRO A 86 6.47 -19.99 9.72
N ASP A 87 5.20 -19.84 10.11
CA ASP A 87 4.69 -18.70 10.90
C ASP A 87 5.47 -18.45 12.20
N LEU A 88 6.16 -19.47 12.72
CA LEU A 88 7.05 -19.37 13.87
C LEU A 88 8.45 -19.85 13.47
N LEU A 89 9.48 -19.07 13.84
CA LEU A 89 10.88 -19.49 13.77
C LEU A 89 11.06 -20.88 14.41
N GLU A 90 11.60 -21.84 13.66
CA GLU A 90 11.87 -23.17 14.21
C GLU A 90 12.96 -23.10 15.29
N PRO A 91 12.72 -23.63 16.51
CA PRO A 91 13.68 -23.59 17.61
C PRO A 91 15.06 -24.13 17.21
N CYS A 92 16.09 -23.34 17.49
CA CYS A 92 17.46 -23.78 17.34
C CYS A 92 17.94 -24.34 18.69
N GLY A 93 17.91 -25.67 18.85
CA GLY A 93 18.60 -26.39 19.92
C GLY A 93 17.84 -27.54 20.57
N SER A 94 18.60 -28.56 20.96
CA SER A 94 18.11 -29.70 21.75
C SER A 94 17.69 -29.26 23.17
N PRO A 95 16.53 -29.70 23.71
CA PRO A 95 16.04 -29.28 25.04
C PRO A 95 16.94 -29.67 26.23
N GLU A 96 17.82 -30.65 26.04
CA GLU A 96 18.90 -31.02 26.97
C GLU A 96 20.22 -31.04 26.19
N PRO A 97 21.33 -30.51 26.73
CA PRO A 97 22.59 -30.41 26.00
C PRO A 97 23.25 -31.78 25.79
N LYS A 98 23.97 -31.94 24.68
CA LYS A 98 24.67 -33.20 24.31
C LYS A 98 25.49 -33.73 25.50
N PRO A 99 25.35 -35.00 25.90
CA PRO A 99 26.19 -35.60 26.94
C PRO A 99 27.69 -35.47 26.60
N LEU A 100 28.53 -35.28 27.63
CA LEU A 100 29.98 -35.19 27.45
C LEU A 100 30.56 -36.58 27.11
N THR A 101 31.49 -36.63 26.16
CA THR A 101 32.29 -37.83 25.82
C THR A 101 33.56 -37.84 26.67
N PRO A 102 33.69 -38.63 27.75
CA PRO A 102 34.78 -38.44 28.71
C PRO A 102 36.12 -38.91 28.15
N SER A 103 37.14 -38.06 28.22
CA SER A 103 38.48 -38.31 27.68
C SER A 103 39.58 -38.22 28.75
N PRO A 104 40.67 -39.02 28.65
CA PRO A 104 41.90 -38.76 29.39
C PRO A 104 42.52 -37.37 29.12
N GLY A 105 42.11 -36.70 28.04
CA GLY A 105 42.48 -35.32 27.69
C GLY A 105 41.54 -34.24 28.21
N ASP A 106 40.52 -34.56 29.02
CA ASP A 106 39.58 -33.56 29.56
C ASP A 106 40.30 -32.50 30.43
N TRP A 107 40.19 -31.23 30.06
CA TRP A 107 40.74 -30.09 30.79
C TRP A 107 39.67 -29.51 31.71
N VAL A 108 39.81 -29.73 33.02
CA VAL A 108 38.82 -29.34 34.04
C VAL A 108 39.34 -28.19 34.90
N VAL A 109 38.96 -26.96 34.55
CA VAL A 109 39.36 -25.73 35.24
C VAL A 109 38.56 -25.58 36.53
N THR A 110 39.25 -25.61 37.67
CA THR A 110 38.63 -25.56 39.03
C THR A 110 39.13 -24.40 39.89
N GLY A 111 40.08 -23.61 39.37
CA GLY A 111 40.59 -22.39 39.99
C GLY A 111 40.84 -21.32 38.93
N THR A 112 41.73 -20.38 39.20
CA THR A 112 42.16 -19.40 38.20
C THR A 112 43.32 -19.95 37.38
N GLU A 113 43.13 -20.05 36.07
CA GLU A 113 44.12 -20.51 35.09
C GLU A 113 44.27 -19.43 34.00
N VAL A 114 45.51 -19.09 33.63
CA VAL A 114 45.83 -18.02 32.67
C VAL A 114 46.89 -18.55 31.70
N HIS A 115 46.60 -18.44 30.42
CA HIS A 115 47.42 -18.92 29.31
C HIS A 115 47.69 -17.76 28.34
N GLU A 116 48.93 -17.66 27.85
CA GLU A 116 49.44 -16.53 27.07
C GLU A 116 50.31 -17.05 25.92
N ASP A 117 50.18 -16.50 24.71
CA ASP A 117 51.06 -16.72 23.54
C ASP A 117 51.24 -18.20 23.08
N GLU A 118 50.29 -19.10 23.34
CA GLU A 118 50.42 -20.55 23.05
C GLU A 118 49.31 -21.18 22.20
N THR A 119 49.65 -22.31 21.54
CA THR A 119 48.71 -23.17 20.81
C THR A 119 48.42 -24.43 21.62
N ILE A 120 47.15 -24.63 21.96
CA ILE A 120 46.64 -25.75 22.76
C ILE A 120 45.85 -26.68 21.82
N VAL A 121 46.29 -27.92 21.65
CA VAL A 121 45.50 -28.96 20.95
C VAL A 121 44.83 -29.83 22.02
N LEU A 122 43.50 -29.83 22.06
CA LEU A 122 42.73 -30.46 23.13
C LEU A 122 41.98 -31.69 22.61
N THR A 123 42.44 -32.87 23.02
CA THR A 123 41.85 -34.19 22.74
C THR A 123 40.82 -34.59 23.81
N GLY A 124 39.94 -33.66 24.16
CA GLY A 124 39.03 -33.79 25.30
C GLY A 124 38.10 -32.59 25.47
N ASN A 125 37.22 -32.67 26.48
CA ASN A 125 36.32 -31.57 26.81
C ASN A 125 37.06 -30.49 27.61
N LEU A 126 36.74 -29.21 27.36
CA LEU A 126 37.13 -28.10 28.22
C LEU A 126 35.97 -27.78 29.16
N ILE A 127 36.14 -27.99 30.46
CA ILE A 127 35.10 -27.82 31.47
C ILE A 127 35.54 -26.78 32.49
N VAL A 128 34.91 -25.60 32.47
CA VAL A 128 35.08 -24.62 33.56
C VAL A 128 34.03 -24.92 34.63
N GLU A 129 34.47 -25.39 35.79
CA GLU A 129 33.61 -25.70 36.94
C GLU A 129 33.15 -24.42 37.66
N PRO A 130 32.10 -24.48 38.51
CA PRO A 130 31.67 -23.36 39.34
C PRO A 130 32.81 -22.84 40.23
N GLY A 131 33.18 -21.56 40.07
CA GLY A 131 34.34 -20.94 40.73
C GLY A 131 35.67 -21.09 39.98
N GLY A 132 35.71 -21.85 38.88
CA GLY A 132 36.80 -21.83 37.92
C GLY A 132 36.79 -20.54 37.10
N ASN A 133 37.97 -20.06 36.72
CA ASN A 133 38.17 -18.86 35.92
C ASN A 133 39.33 -19.08 34.95
N LEU A 134 39.00 -19.41 33.70
CA LEU A 134 39.97 -19.53 32.62
C LEU A 134 40.18 -18.18 31.93
N THR A 135 41.44 -17.86 31.60
CA THR A 135 41.80 -16.74 30.73
C THR A 135 42.76 -17.19 29.65
N LEU A 136 42.40 -16.98 28.40
CA LEU A 136 43.22 -17.16 27.20
C LEU A 136 43.59 -15.77 26.64
N ILE A 137 44.87 -15.52 26.38
CA ILE A 137 45.39 -14.25 25.86
C ILE A 137 46.32 -14.55 24.67
N ASN A 138 45.96 -14.08 23.47
CA ASN A 138 46.66 -14.43 22.22
C ASN A 138 46.89 -15.95 22.02
N CYS A 139 46.00 -16.80 22.55
CA CYS A 139 46.11 -18.26 22.46
C CYS A 139 45.34 -18.81 21.25
N THR A 140 45.79 -19.94 20.69
CA THR A 140 44.98 -20.73 19.74
C THR A 140 44.56 -22.04 20.39
N LEU A 141 43.27 -22.21 20.67
CA LEU A 141 42.68 -23.48 21.13
C LEU A 141 42.11 -24.25 19.94
N LEU A 142 42.68 -25.42 19.67
CA LEU A 142 42.26 -26.35 18.62
C LEU A 142 41.57 -27.56 19.26
N MET A 143 40.29 -27.75 18.97
CA MET A 143 39.49 -28.88 19.48
C MET A 143 39.68 -30.10 18.56
N ASP A 144 40.32 -31.16 19.08
CA ASP A 144 40.73 -32.34 18.30
C ASP A 144 39.65 -33.42 18.33
N CYS A 145 38.55 -33.16 17.61
CA CYS A 145 37.43 -34.07 17.39
C CYS A 145 37.73 -35.08 16.27
N SER A 146 37.20 -36.31 16.40
CA SER A 146 37.12 -37.32 15.32
C SER A 146 35.69 -37.57 14.85
N SER A 147 34.73 -36.80 15.37
CA SER A 147 33.33 -36.73 14.94
C SER A 147 32.63 -35.50 15.52
N ASP A 148 31.60 -35.03 14.84
CA ASP A 148 30.90 -33.77 15.08
C ASP A 148 30.36 -33.70 16.52
N GLY A 149 30.80 -32.69 17.27
CA GLY A 149 30.54 -32.50 18.70
C GLY A 149 30.91 -33.69 19.59
N GLU A 150 31.98 -34.43 19.29
CA GLU A 150 32.58 -35.42 20.19
C GLU A 150 33.02 -34.75 21.50
N TYR A 151 33.77 -33.65 21.37
CA TYR A 151 34.25 -32.81 22.46
C TYR A 151 33.57 -31.45 22.51
N GLN A 152 33.60 -30.85 23.70
CA GLN A 152 32.84 -29.65 24.00
C GLN A 152 33.62 -28.71 24.91
N ILE A 153 33.43 -27.41 24.69
CA ILE A 153 33.72 -26.37 25.68
C ILE A 153 32.45 -26.16 26.49
N ARG A 154 32.54 -26.24 27.82
CA ARG A 154 31.39 -26.13 28.73
C ARG A 154 31.72 -25.25 29.94
N VAL A 155 31.32 -23.99 29.87
CA VAL A 155 31.42 -23.03 30.99
C VAL A 155 30.19 -23.23 31.88
N LYS A 156 30.36 -23.90 33.02
CA LYS A 156 29.26 -24.16 33.96
C LYS A 156 28.86 -22.89 34.72
N ARG A 157 27.67 -22.91 35.33
CA ARG A 157 27.14 -21.80 36.13
C ARG A 157 28.06 -21.41 37.29
N HIS A 158 28.33 -20.13 37.45
CA HIS A 158 29.38 -19.50 38.26
C HIS A 158 30.84 -19.82 37.85
N GLY A 159 31.06 -20.44 36.69
CA GLY A 159 32.37 -20.52 36.04
C GLY A 159 32.58 -19.34 35.08
N ILE A 160 33.82 -18.93 34.88
CA ILE A 160 34.18 -17.76 34.06
C ILE A 160 35.17 -18.19 32.97
N MET A 161 34.93 -17.79 31.72
CA MET A 161 35.88 -17.95 30.62
C MET A 161 36.15 -16.59 29.96
N ASN A 162 37.42 -16.23 29.85
CA ASN A 162 37.90 -15.04 29.17
C ASN A 162 38.73 -15.46 27.95
N VAL A 163 38.47 -14.85 26.79
CA VAL A 163 39.13 -15.17 25.53
C VAL A 163 39.51 -13.84 24.87
N LEU A 164 40.79 -13.48 24.92
CA LEU A 164 41.24 -12.09 24.80
C LEU A 164 42.40 -11.91 23.81
N GLU A 165 42.59 -10.67 23.34
CA GLU A 165 43.81 -10.17 22.67
C GLU A 165 44.30 -11.06 21.51
N GLY A 166 43.43 -11.30 20.52
CA GLY A 166 43.77 -12.11 19.34
C GLY A 166 43.57 -13.62 19.50
N SER A 167 43.03 -14.08 20.64
CA SER A 167 42.79 -15.51 20.87
C SER A 167 41.83 -16.10 19.84
N ASN A 168 42.10 -17.33 19.41
CA ASN A 168 41.32 -18.08 18.43
C ASN A 168 40.86 -19.42 19.01
N ILE A 169 39.60 -19.78 18.83
CA ILE A 169 39.03 -21.07 19.21
C ILE A 169 38.42 -21.69 17.96
N THR A 170 38.90 -22.87 17.56
CA THR A 170 38.46 -23.53 16.32
C THR A 170 38.64 -25.05 16.39
N ALA A 171 38.05 -25.79 15.45
CA ALA A 171 38.31 -27.22 15.31
C ALA A 171 39.75 -27.46 14.83
N TYR A 172 40.33 -28.61 15.20
CA TYR A 172 41.64 -29.05 14.68
C TYR A 172 41.51 -29.62 13.25
N ASP A 173 40.42 -30.34 12.99
CA ASP A 173 40.01 -30.83 11.68
C ASP A 173 38.66 -30.18 11.34
N PRO A 174 38.55 -29.33 10.30
CA PRO A 174 37.31 -28.62 9.99
C PRO A 174 36.20 -29.53 9.46
N ASP A 175 36.50 -30.80 9.14
CA ASP A 175 35.48 -31.80 8.83
C ASP A 175 34.73 -32.30 10.11
N TYR A 176 35.14 -31.88 11.33
CA TYR A 176 34.55 -32.30 12.63
C TYR A 176 34.43 -31.15 13.66
N GLU A 177 33.29 -30.46 13.70
CA GLU A 177 33.06 -29.31 14.59
C GLU A 177 32.98 -29.70 16.08
N PHE A 178 33.19 -28.73 16.99
CA PHE A 178 32.99 -28.90 18.43
C PHE A 178 31.79 -28.09 18.93
N LEU A 179 31.33 -28.30 20.17
CA LEU A 179 30.20 -27.55 20.77
C LEU A 179 30.67 -26.60 21.88
N PHE A 180 30.07 -25.41 22.00
CA PHE A 180 30.45 -24.42 23.00
C PHE A 180 29.25 -23.97 23.85
N TYR A 181 29.08 -24.60 25.01
CA TYR A 181 27.99 -24.34 25.95
C TYR A 181 28.38 -23.37 27.07
N VAL A 182 27.64 -22.27 27.22
CA VAL A 182 27.85 -21.24 28.25
C VAL A 182 26.63 -21.14 29.18
N TYR A 183 26.81 -21.63 30.40
CA TYR A 183 25.88 -21.50 31.54
C TYR A 183 26.39 -20.55 32.64
N GLY A 184 27.67 -20.18 32.58
CA GLY A 184 28.31 -19.20 33.45
C GLY A 184 28.55 -17.87 32.74
N GLN A 185 29.74 -17.30 32.89
CA GLN A 185 30.15 -16.05 32.25
C GLN A 185 31.14 -16.28 31.12
N LEU A 186 30.91 -15.65 29.96
CA LEU A 186 31.85 -15.58 28.85
C LEU A 186 32.19 -14.10 28.55
N ASN A 187 33.48 -13.81 28.43
CA ASN A 187 34.01 -12.50 28.07
C ASN A 187 35.04 -12.68 26.94
N MET A 188 34.57 -12.62 25.69
CA MET A 188 35.36 -12.83 24.48
C MET A 188 35.59 -11.50 23.77
N ARG A 189 36.85 -11.07 23.63
CA ARG A 189 37.21 -9.76 23.07
C ARG A 189 38.38 -9.81 22.10
N ASP A 190 38.30 -9.04 21.02
CA ASP A 190 39.35 -8.93 20.00
C ASP A 190 39.80 -10.33 19.50
N SER A 191 38.86 -11.26 19.37
CA SER A 191 39.12 -12.72 19.29
C SER A 191 38.28 -13.40 18.21
N PHE A 192 38.55 -14.69 17.96
CA PHE A 192 38.01 -15.47 16.85
C PHE A 192 37.38 -16.79 17.33
N LEU A 193 36.24 -17.15 16.74
CA LEU A 193 35.57 -18.45 16.89
C LEU A 193 35.22 -19.01 15.50
N SER A 194 35.55 -20.27 15.23
CA SER A 194 35.05 -20.97 14.04
C SER A 194 34.91 -22.48 14.19
N GLU A 195 34.33 -23.15 13.19
CA GLU A 195 34.12 -24.61 13.11
C GLU A 195 33.41 -25.17 14.36
N CYS A 196 32.29 -24.54 14.74
CA CYS A 196 31.56 -24.83 15.99
C CYS A 196 30.06 -25.05 15.76
N GLY A 197 29.56 -26.23 16.16
CA GLY A 197 28.20 -26.68 15.89
C GLY A 197 27.99 -27.16 14.47
N TYR A 198 27.09 -28.14 14.30
CA TYR A 198 26.94 -28.89 13.05
C TYR A 198 25.48 -29.13 12.60
N ASP A 199 24.49 -28.92 13.48
CA ASP A 199 23.06 -29.00 13.13
C ASP A 199 22.18 -28.10 14.03
N ARG A 200 20.86 -28.06 13.74
CA ARG A 200 19.88 -27.25 14.48
C ARG A 200 19.69 -27.69 15.94
N ASP A 201 19.96 -28.94 16.30
CA ASP A 201 19.95 -29.41 17.69
C ASP A 201 21.22 -29.00 18.47
N TYR A 202 22.33 -28.78 17.76
CA TYR A 202 23.67 -28.51 18.32
C TYR A 202 24.35 -27.29 17.66
N PRO A 203 23.80 -26.06 17.81
CA PRO A 203 24.07 -24.94 16.90
C PRO A 203 25.33 -24.10 17.21
N GLY A 204 26.33 -24.65 17.89
CA GLY A 204 27.64 -23.99 18.07
C GLY A 204 27.75 -23.21 19.39
N LEU A 205 27.81 -21.88 19.31
CA LEU A 205 27.93 -21.00 20.49
C LEU A 205 26.59 -20.85 21.22
N TRP A 206 26.35 -21.77 22.15
CA TRP A 206 25.13 -21.86 22.95
C TRP A 206 25.22 -21.01 24.23
N LEU A 207 24.48 -19.91 24.28
CA LEU A 207 24.36 -19.05 25.45
C LEU A 207 23.03 -19.34 26.18
N GLN A 208 23.12 -19.89 27.40
CA GLN A 208 21.97 -20.16 28.27
C GLN A 208 22.35 -19.81 29.71
N THR A 209 22.41 -18.51 30.00
CA THR A 209 22.93 -17.96 31.25
C THR A 209 22.20 -16.68 31.64
N ASP A 210 22.05 -16.46 32.95
CA ASP A 210 21.62 -15.20 33.55
C ASP A 210 22.80 -14.36 34.10
N GLU A 211 24.02 -14.93 34.08
CA GLU A 211 25.21 -14.36 34.72
C GLU A 211 25.96 -13.33 33.85
N GLY A 212 25.55 -13.19 32.59
CA GLY A 212 26.04 -12.19 31.63
C GLY A 212 27.12 -12.71 30.67
N VAL A 213 27.04 -12.26 29.42
CA VAL A 213 28.00 -12.57 28.35
C VAL A 213 28.40 -11.29 27.63
N VAL A 214 29.69 -11.16 27.30
CA VAL A 214 30.19 -10.09 26.44
C VAL A 214 30.99 -10.68 25.28
N LEU A 215 30.57 -10.34 24.07
CA LEU A 215 31.30 -10.50 22.81
C LEU A 215 31.63 -9.08 22.32
N ASP A 216 32.90 -8.74 22.14
CA ASP A 216 33.35 -7.36 21.87
C ASP A 216 34.50 -7.34 20.84
N ASN A 217 34.26 -6.81 19.63
CA ASN A 217 35.17 -6.91 18.49
C ASN A 217 35.57 -8.37 18.14
N THR A 218 34.64 -9.32 18.36
CA THR A 218 34.82 -10.76 18.08
C THR A 218 34.40 -11.10 16.65
N THR A 219 35.17 -11.94 15.96
CA THR A 219 34.77 -12.56 14.69
C THR A 219 34.26 -13.98 14.94
N ILE A 220 33.08 -14.32 14.41
CA ILE A 220 32.46 -15.64 14.51
C ILE A 220 32.04 -16.11 13.11
N THR A 221 32.58 -17.24 12.66
CA THR A 221 32.44 -17.70 11.28
C THR A 221 32.48 -19.22 11.17
N SER A 222 31.90 -19.79 10.11
CA SER A 222 31.90 -21.26 9.91
C SER A 222 31.35 -22.03 11.13
N CYS A 223 30.32 -21.50 11.78
CA CYS A 223 29.57 -22.20 12.83
C CYS A 223 28.20 -22.61 12.28
N PHE A 224 27.46 -23.50 12.94
CA PHE A 224 26.09 -23.76 12.51
C PHE A 224 25.22 -22.50 12.71
N CYS A 225 25.11 -21.99 13.94
CA CYS A 225 24.70 -20.61 14.19
C CYS A 225 25.88 -19.81 14.72
N GLY A 226 25.95 -18.52 14.38
CA GLY A 226 27.01 -17.65 14.89
C GLY A 226 26.90 -17.41 16.40
N VAL A 227 25.72 -16.99 16.88
CA VAL A 227 25.42 -16.86 18.32
C VAL A 227 24.00 -17.33 18.61
N ALA A 228 23.85 -18.40 19.39
CA ALA A 228 22.55 -18.94 19.79
C ALA A 228 22.24 -18.60 21.26
N CYS A 229 21.45 -17.55 21.49
CA CYS A 229 20.92 -17.17 22.79
C CYS A 229 19.59 -17.88 23.05
N HIS A 230 19.58 -18.93 23.88
CA HIS A 230 18.36 -19.65 24.26
C HIS A 230 18.09 -19.50 25.76
N ARG A 231 17.06 -18.72 26.10
CA ARG A 231 16.71 -18.29 27.48
C ARG A 231 17.89 -17.61 28.19
N ALA A 232 18.61 -16.77 27.44
CA ALA A 232 19.72 -15.98 27.94
C ALA A 232 19.26 -14.60 28.44
N PHE A 233 20.00 -14.04 29.39
CA PHE A 233 19.77 -12.71 29.93
C PHE A 233 21.08 -11.95 30.06
N ASN A 234 21.05 -10.63 29.82
CA ASN A 234 22.21 -9.75 29.96
C ASN A 234 23.37 -10.07 28.97
N VAL A 235 23.04 -10.34 27.71
CA VAL A 235 24.03 -10.60 26.64
C VAL A 235 24.35 -9.31 25.90
N ASN A 236 25.64 -9.00 25.75
CA ASN A 236 26.12 -7.87 24.97
C ASN A 236 27.02 -8.35 23.82
N ILE A 237 26.64 -8.03 22.59
CA ILE A 237 27.35 -8.34 21.35
C ILE A 237 27.70 -6.98 20.71
N THR A 238 28.97 -6.60 20.66
CA THR A 238 29.39 -5.25 20.24
C THR A 238 30.54 -5.31 19.25
N GLY A 239 30.43 -4.59 18.13
CA GLY A 239 31.48 -4.52 17.10
C GLY A 239 31.82 -5.86 16.43
N CYS A 240 31.02 -6.89 16.63
CA CYS A 240 31.29 -8.24 16.13
C CYS A 240 31.09 -8.35 14.62
N THR A 241 31.80 -9.28 14.00
CA THR A 241 31.50 -9.77 12.65
C THR A 241 31.01 -11.21 12.78
N VAL A 242 29.80 -11.48 12.30
CA VAL A 242 29.13 -12.79 12.41
C VAL A 242 28.68 -13.23 11.01
N SER A 243 29.38 -14.18 10.42
CA SER A 243 29.28 -14.44 8.97
C SER A 243 29.61 -15.86 8.56
N GLN A 244 29.12 -16.31 7.40
CA GLN A 244 29.46 -17.63 6.84
C GLN A 244 29.08 -18.77 7.82
N ASN A 245 27.93 -18.64 8.48
CA ASN A 245 27.35 -19.64 9.36
C ASN A 245 26.21 -20.39 8.66
N GLY A 246 26.04 -21.68 8.94
CA GLY A 246 25.12 -22.58 8.20
C GLY A 246 23.63 -22.30 8.38
N ALA A 247 23.27 -21.53 9.40
CA ALA A 247 21.92 -21.11 9.76
C ALA A 247 21.96 -19.65 10.23
N PHE A 248 21.39 -19.32 11.40
CA PHE A 248 21.27 -17.94 11.88
C PHE A 248 22.61 -17.26 12.17
N GLY A 249 22.70 -15.97 11.85
CA GLY A 249 23.79 -15.11 12.32
C GLY A 249 23.74 -14.92 13.85
N VAL A 250 22.73 -14.20 14.34
CA VAL A 250 22.45 -14.06 15.78
C VAL A 250 21.00 -14.47 16.06
N TYR A 251 20.83 -15.57 16.79
CA TYR A 251 19.54 -16.12 17.17
C TYR A 251 19.24 -15.86 18.65
N CYS A 252 18.04 -15.34 18.96
CA CYS A 252 17.58 -15.00 20.30
C CYS A 252 16.20 -15.61 20.57
N GLU A 253 16.16 -16.81 21.19
CA GLU A 253 14.94 -17.51 21.57
C GLU A 253 14.62 -17.33 23.07
N SER A 254 13.38 -16.94 23.38
CA SER A 254 12.85 -16.84 24.74
C SER A 254 13.76 -16.06 25.72
N SER A 255 14.48 -15.06 25.20
CA SER A 255 15.59 -14.37 25.87
C SER A 255 15.27 -12.88 26.07
N SER A 256 15.97 -12.19 26.99
CA SER A 256 15.77 -10.75 27.15
C SER A 256 16.93 -9.94 27.70
N ASN A 257 16.84 -8.62 27.58
CA ASN A 257 17.93 -7.67 27.87
C ASN A 257 19.21 -8.03 27.09
N ILE A 258 19.08 -8.05 25.76
CA ILE A 258 20.17 -8.32 24.82
C ILE A 258 20.46 -7.05 24.01
N ASN A 259 21.75 -6.70 23.92
CA ASN A 259 22.22 -5.58 23.11
C ASN A 259 23.14 -6.08 21.99
N ILE A 260 22.79 -5.77 20.74
CA ILE A 260 23.56 -6.07 19.53
C ILE A 260 23.91 -4.72 18.88
N ALA A 261 25.18 -4.32 18.94
CA ALA A 261 25.56 -2.93 18.66
C ALA A 261 26.81 -2.80 17.77
N ASN A 262 26.68 -2.07 16.66
CA ASN A 262 27.74 -1.81 15.68
C ASN A 262 28.28 -3.09 15.01
N CYS A 263 27.48 -4.14 14.94
CA CYS A 263 27.88 -5.44 14.39
C CYS A 263 27.68 -5.50 12.86
N THR A 264 28.48 -6.34 12.20
CA THR A 264 28.25 -6.82 10.83
C THR A 264 27.74 -8.25 10.89
N VAL A 265 26.60 -8.53 10.26
CA VAL A 265 26.01 -9.87 10.22
C VAL A 265 25.64 -10.22 8.77
N SER A 266 26.36 -11.16 8.16
CA SER A 266 26.24 -11.37 6.71
C SER A 266 26.73 -12.72 6.21
N GLU A 267 26.18 -13.20 5.09
CA GLU A 267 26.56 -14.48 4.47
C GLU A 267 26.18 -15.67 5.39
N ASN A 268 25.01 -15.63 6.04
CA ASN A 268 24.50 -16.70 6.91
C ASN A 268 23.29 -17.40 6.25
N GLY A 269 23.12 -18.72 6.49
CA GLY A 269 22.16 -19.58 5.78
C GLY A 269 20.70 -19.52 6.24
N GLU A 270 20.39 -18.78 7.31
CA GLU A 270 19.04 -18.37 7.73
C GLU A 270 19.10 -16.88 8.13
N ASP A 271 18.14 -16.36 8.90
CA ASP A 271 18.09 -14.93 9.23
C ASP A 271 19.39 -14.35 9.78
N GLY A 272 19.66 -13.10 9.43
CA GLY A 272 20.79 -12.35 9.98
C GLY A 272 20.66 -12.15 11.49
N ILE A 273 19.57 -11.51 11.96
CA ILE A 273 19.27 -11.36 13.40
C ILE A 273 17.82 -11.77 13.69
N ALA A 274 17.65 -12.94 14.31
CA ALA A 274 16.34 -13.52 14.62
C ALA A 274 15.99 -13.41 16.11
N CYS A 275 14.81 -12.85 16.41
CA CYS A 275 14.25 -12.72 17.76
C CYS A 275 12.93 -13.49 17.87
N GLY A 276 12.98 -14.72 18.41
CA GLY A 276 11.83 -15.58 18.63
C GLY A 276 11.36 -15.55 20.09
N GLY A 277 10.13 -15.10 20.36
CA GLY A 277 9.53 -15.10 21.70
C GLY A 277 10.29 -14.29 22.76
N SER A 278 11.08 -13.29 22.33
CA SER A 278 12.06 -12.56 23.14
C SER A 278 11.59 -11.15 23.50
N SER A 279 12.16 -10.54 24.55
CA SER A 279 11.82 -9.19 24.99
C SER A 279 13.03 -8.28 25.23
N ASP A 280 12.83 -6.96 25.24
CA ASP A 280 13.85 -5.99 25.65
C ASP A 280 15.17 -6.13 24.85
N ILE A 281 15.04 -6.21 23.52
CA ILE A 281 16.16 -6.42 22.59
C ILE A 281 16.51 -5.09 21.92
N SER A 282 17.80 -4.73 21.91
CA SER A 282 18.30 -3.54 21.21
C SER A 282 19.28 -3.91 20.11
N ILE A 283 18.98 -3.50 18.88
CA ILE A 283 19.79 -3.71 17.68
C ILE A 283 20.16 -2.33 17.13
N THR A 284 21.44 -1.93 17.23
CA THR A 284 21.85 -0.54 16.99
C THR A 284 23.08 -0.39 16.10
N ASN A 285 23.02 0.49 15.10
CA ASN A 285 24.10 0.75 14.13
C ASN A 285 24.60 -0.51 13.39
N CYS A 286 23.79 -1.58 13.29
CA CYS A 286 24.20 -2.85 12.68
C CYS A 286 24.07 -2.82 11.16
N THR A 287 24.91 -3.58 10.47
CA THR A 287 24.80 -3.85 9.03
C THR A 287 24.49 -5.33 8.83
N VAL A 288 23.29 -5.65 8.34
CA VAL A 288 22.79 -7.01 8.18
C VAL A 288 22.46 -7.27 6.71
N ARG A 289 23.20 -8.16 6.04
CA ARG A 289 23.19 -8.22 4.57
C ARG A 289 23.62 -9.57 3.99
N TRP A 290 23.12 -9.95 2.82
CA TRP A 290 23.49 -11.20 2.15
C TRP A 290 23.27 -12.43 3.05
N ASN A 291 22.16 -12.47 3.79
CA ASN A 291 21.73 -13.68 4.48
C ASN A 291 20.64 -14.36 3.64
N ASP A 292 20.60 -15.68 3.68
CA ASP A 292 19.77 -16.50 2.79
C ASP A 292 18.28 -16.49 3.18
N ASP A 293 17.93 -15.84 4.31
CA ASP A 293 16.53 -15.52 4.64
C ASP A 293 16.31 -14.06 5.10
N ASP A 294 15.57 -13.78 6.19
CA ASP A 294 15.19 -12.41 6.55
C ASP A 294 16.37 -11.66 7.22
N GLY A 295 16.46 -10.34 6.99
CA GLY A 295 17.54 -9.54 7.56
C GLY A 295 17.44 -9.39 9.09
N ILE A 296 16.29 -8.93 9.59
CA ILE A 296 16.01 -8.85 11.03
C ILE A 296 14.57 -9.32 11.30
N THR A 297 14.42 -10.37 12.09
CA THR A 297 13.11 -10.99 12.37
C THR A 297 12.69 -10.80 13.81
N CYS A 298 11.45 -10.39 14.00
CA CYS A 298 10.73 -10.42 15.28
C CYS A 298 9.52 -11.34 15.14
N SER A 299 9.56 -12.52 15.76
CA SER A 299 8.48 -13.51 15.75
C SER A 299 8.01 -13.77 17.19
N GLY A 300 6.78 -13.37 17.52
CA GLY A 300 6.25 -13.46 18.89
C GLY A 300 7.00 -12.60 19.92
N SER A 301 7.77 -11.60 19.47
CA SER A 301 8.68 -10.80 20.30
C SER A 301 8.12 -9.41 20.61
N HIS A 302 8.62 -8.76 21.67
CA HIS A 302 8.13 -7.45 22.07
C HIS A 302 9.18 -6.54 22.72
N HIS A 303 8.92 -5.22 22.75
CA HIS A 303 9.88 -4.22 23.23
C HIS A 303 11.24 -4.30 22.50
N VAL A 304 11.21 -4.47 21.17
CA VAL A 304 12.41 -4.54 20.32
C VAL A 304 12.69 -3.18 19.69
N SER A 305 13.95 -2.73 19.75
CA SER A 305 14.38 -1.44 19.23
C SER A 305 15.50 -1.60 18.20
N ILE A 306 15.20 -1.25 16.95
CA ILE A 306 16.09 -1.35 15.78
C ILE A 306 16.44 0.07 15.33
N VAL A 307 17.69 0.53 15.52
CA VAL A 307 18.05 1.96 15.38
C VAL A 307 19.33 2.18 14.57
N ASN A 308 19.24 3.03 13.54
CA ASN A 308 20.31 3.35 12.58
C ASN A 308 20.89 2.13 11.84
N CYS A 309 20.12 1.04 11.72
CA CYS A 309 20.58 -0.19 11.08
C CYS A 309 20.44 -0.12 9.55
N THR A 310 21.30 -0.86 8.85
CA THR A 310 21.11 -1.17 7.42
C THR A 310 20.81 -2.65 7.30
N SER A 311 19.66 -3.00 6.71
CA SER A 311 19.28 -4.37 6.38
C SER A 311 19.11 -4.46 4.86
N SER A 312 19.97 -5.18 4.15
CA SER A 312 20.01 -5.07 2.69
C SER A 312 20.54 -6.30 1.96
N HIS A 313 19.97 -6.60 0.80
CA HIS A 313 20.35 -7.71 -0.07
C HIS A 313 20.31 -9.06 0.67
N ASN A 314 19.27 -9.28 1.47
CA ASN A 314 18.90 -10.59 2.01
C ASN A 314 17.78 -11.17 1.13
N ASP A 315 17.67 -12.49 1.03
CA ASP A 315 16.70 -13.15 0.12
C ASP A 315 15.26 -13.17 0.70
N GLY A 316 15.14 -12.90 2.01
CA GLY A 316 13.90 -12.57 2.70
C GLY A 316 13.59 -11.06 2.77
N ASP A 317 12.96 -10.64 3.86
CA ASP A 317 12.54 -9.27 4.13
C ASP A 317 13.62 -8.43 4.82
N GLY A 318 13.58 -7.12 4.63
CA GLY A 318 14.49 -6.18 5.30
C GLY A 318 14.30 -6.18 6.82
N VAL A 319 13.05 -6.10 7.29
CA VAL A 319 12.65 -6.37 8.68
C VAL A 319 11.29 -7.08 8.69
N TYR A 320 11.23 -8.29 9.26
CA TYR A 320 9.99 -9.06 9.43
C TYR A 320 9.47 -8.96 10.86
N CYS A 321 8.17 -8.76 11.01
CA CYS A 321 7.45 -8.67 12.28
C CYS A 321 6.20 -9.56 12.20
N TYR A 322 6.28 -10.75 12.81
CA TYR A 322 5.19 -11.70 12.93
C TYR A 322 4.65 -11.74 14.37
N ASN A 323 3.33 -11.56 14.56
CA ASN A 323 2.64 -11.65 15.85
C ASN A 323 3.40 -10.96 17.00
N SER A 324 3.97 -9.78 16.71
CA SER A 324 4.93 -9.09 17.57
C SER A 324 4.49 -7.66 17.85
N HIS A 325 4.91 -7.08 18.98
CA HIS A 325 4.40 -5.78 19.41
C HIS A 325 5.38 -4.87 20.15
N ASP A 326 5.04 -3.59 20.23
CA ASP A 326 5.87 -2.54 20.83
C ASP A 326 7.27 -2.49 20.19
N ILE A 327 7.33 -2.57 18.86
CA ILE A 327 8.57 -2.54 18.06
C ILE A 327 8.82 -1.12 17.56
N SER A 328 10.08 -0.67 17.66
CA SER A 328 10.51 0.63 17.13
C SER A 328 11.66 0.47 16.13
N ILE A 329 11.44 0.92 14.89
CA ILE A 329 12.39 0.90 13.79
C ILE A 329 12.71 2.35 13.40
N VAL A 330 13.94 2.82 13.63
CA VAL A 330 14.26 4.26 13.60
C VAL A 330 15.54 4.56 12.81
N ASN A 331 15.44 5.47 11.84
CA ASN A 331 16.53 5.89 10.93
C ASN A 331 17.18 4.73 10.13
N CYS A 332 16.47 3.62 9.93
CA CYS A 332 17.01 2.44 9.24
C CYS A 332 16.94 2.57 7.71
N THR A 333 17.87 1.93 7.01
CA THR A 333 17.75 1.67 5.56
C THR A 333 17.46 0.19 5.37
N VAL A 334 16.38 -0.14 4.66
CA VAL A 334 15.91 -1.52 4.52
C VAL A 334 15.53 -1.86 3.08
N ASP A 335 16.09 -2.96 2.57
CA ASP A 335 15.73 -3.58 1.31
C ASP A 335 15.70 -5.12 1.42
N GLY A 336 14.81 -5.74 0.63
CA GLY A 336 14.55 -7.17 0.58
C GLY A 336 13.32 -7.48 -0.27
N ARG A 337 12.63 -8.59 0.00
CA ARG A 337 11.34 -8.96 -0.60
C ARG A 337 10.25 -7.94 -0.23
N TYR A 338 10.07 -7.72 1.06
CA TYR A 338 9.40 -6.56 1.66
C TYR A 338 10.40 -5.74 2.51
N GLY A 339 10.28 -4.41 2.52
CA GLY A 339 11.21 -3.54 3.26
C GLY A 339 10.98 -3.61 4.77
N VAL A 340 9.73 -3.44 5.19
CA VAL A 340 9.22 -3.85 6.51
C VAL A 340 7.90 -4.58 6.33
N TYR A 341 7.78 -5.81 6.84
CA TYR A 341 6.55 -6.58 6.82
C TYR A 341 6.01 -6.78 8.25
N CYS A 342 4.83 -6.24 8.52
CA CYS A 342 4.08 -6.42 9.75
C CYS A 342 2.88 -7.35 9.45
N TYR A 343 2.94 -8.57 9.98
CA TYR A 343 2.03 -9.65 9.65
C TYR A 343 1.42 -10.29 10.90
N HIS A 344 0.21 -10.85 10.72
CA HIS A 344 -0.55 -11.67 11.66
C HIS A 344 -0.64 -11.07 13.08
N TYR A 345 -1.61 -10.18 13.30
CA TYR A 345 -1.86 -9.53 14.58
C TYR A 345 -0.65 -8.76 15.17
N SER A 346 0.28 -8.28 14.34
CA SER A 346 1.38 -7.42 14.80
C SER A 346 0.89 -6.00 15.11
N TYR A 347 1.28 -5.43 16.26
CA TYR A 347 0.71 -4.14 16.73
C TYR A 347 1.65 -3.24 17.55
N ASN A 348 1.26 -1.98 17.78
CA ASN A 348 2.12 -0.96 18.42
C ASN A 348 3.49 -0.81 17.71
N ILE A 349 3.53 -0.83 16.38
CA ILE A 349 4.79 -0.76 15.61
C ILE A 349 5.04 0.67 15.12
N SER A 350 6.25 1.18 15.38
CA SER A 350 6.65 2.54 15.01
C SER A 350 7.84 2.52 14.05
N ILE A 351 7.62 2.98 12.81
CA ILE A 351 8.62 3.07 11.74
C ILE A 351 8.90 4.56 11.49
N VAL A 352 10.11 5.04 11.79
CA VAL A 352 10.40 6.48 11.89
C VAL A 352 11.67 6.87 11.13
N ASN A 353 11.56 7.83 10.20
CA ASN A 353 12.65 8.33 9.35
C ASN A 353 13.41 7.25 8.53
N CYS A 354 12.79 6.09 8.30
CA CYS A 354 13.44 5.00 7.59
C CYS A 354 13.43 5.24 6.07
N THR A 355 14.33 4.57 5.35
CA THR A 355 14.32 4.45 3.89
C THR A 355 14.02 3.00 3.49
N MET A 356 12.94 2.78 2.75
CA MET A 356 12.52 1.47 2.23
C MET A 356 12.54 1.55 0.71
N SER A 357 13.56 0.98 0.07
CA SER A 357 13.74 1.20 -1.38
C SER A 357 14.42 0.09 -2.14
N GLY A 358 13.96 -0.18 -3.36
CA GLY A 358 14.47 -1.26 -4.20
C GLY A 358 13.86 -2.63 -3.90
N ASN A 359 12.83 -2.70 -3.03
CA ASN A 359 12.22 -3.95 -2.60
C ASN A 359 11.55 -4.70 -3.76
N VAL A 360 11.56 -6.03 -3.73
CA VAL A 360 10.96 -6.88 -4.78
C VAL A 360 9.45 -6.59 -4.91
N TYR A 361 8.75 -6.44 -3.78
CA TYR A 361 7.32 -6.14 -3.73
C TYR A 361 7.04 -4.79 -3.05
N HIS A 362 6.93 -4.76 -1.72
CA HIS A 362 6.46 -3.58 -0.98
C HIS A 362 7.54 -2.94 -0.10
N GLY A 363 7.49 -1.62 0.01
CA GLY A 363 8.37 -0.90 0.94
C GLY A 363 7.93 -1.06 2.39
N VAL A 364 6.62 -0.93 2.65
CA VAL A 364 6.00 -1.36 3.92
C VAL A 364 4.72 -2.14 3.63
N PHE A 365 4.54 -3.26 4.33
CA PHE A 365 3.34 -4.09 4.22
C PHE A 365 2.77 -4.37 5.62
N CYS A 366 1.51 -3.99 5.85
CA CYS A 366 0.76 -4.29 7.06
C CYS A 366 -0.40 -5.20 6.67
N ARG A 367 -0.45 -6.41 7.24
CA ARG A 367 -1.36 -7.48 6.79
C ARG A 367 -1.93 -8.29 7.96
N ASP A 368 -3.15 -8.82 7.77
CA ASP A 368 -3.83 -9.81 8.60
C ASP A 368 -4.01 -9.35 10.05
N TYR A 369 -5.00 -8.47 10.23
CA TYR A 369 -5.37 -7.85 11.51
C TYR A 369 -4.22 -7.09 12.22
N SER A 370 -3.14 -6.74 11.51
CA SER A 370 -2.06 -5.91 12.07
C SER A 370 -2.53 -4.46 12.27
N HIS A 371 -2.21 -3.85 13.41
CA HIS A 371 -2.87 -2.61 13.86
C HIS A 371 -2.07 -1.71 14.79
N ASP A 372 -2.53 -0.48 15.03
CA ASP A 372 -1.83 0.53 15.84
C ASP A 372 -0.38 0.76 15.34
N ILE A 373 -0.24 0.97 14.02
CA ILE A 373 1.07 1.11 13.33
C ILE A 373 1.27 2.56 12.86
N SER A 374 2.43 3.14 13.18
CA SER A 374 2.80 4.52 12.81
C SER A 374 4.02 4.52 11.88
N ILE A 375 3.83 4.94 10.63
CA ILE A 375 4.88 5.15 9.63
C ILE A 375 5.10 6.67 9.47
N THR A 376 6.18 7.21 10.03
CA THR A 376 6.40 8.66 10.14
C THR A 376 7.73 9.12 9.53
N GLY A 377 7.68 10.10 8.63
CA GLY A 377 8.87 10.76 8.04
C GLY A 377 9.67 9.86 7.09
N CYS A 378 9.09 8.74 6.66
CA CYS A 378 9.76 7.72 5.86
C CYS A 378 9.87 8.09 4.37
N THR A 379 10.93 7.60 3.72
CA THR A 379 11.07 7.58 2.26
C THR A 379 10.85 6.17 1.76
N VAL A 380 9.84 5.96 0.92
CA VAL A 380 9.43 4.65 0.42
C VAL A 380 9.42 4.69 -1.10
N SER A 381 10.39 4.06 -1.77
CA SER A 381 10.53 4.28 -3.23
C SER A 381 11.19 3.20 -4.06
N GLN A 382 10.90 3.17 -5.36
CA GLN A 382 11.52 2.22 -6.32
C GLN A 382 11.24 0.75 -5.98
N ASN A 383 10.04 0.45 -5.45
CA ASN A 383 9.62 -0.89 -5.08
C ASN A 383 8.91 -1.60 -6.27
N GLY A 384 9.14 -2.89 -6.46
CA GLY A 384 8.68 -3.66 -7.63
C GLY A 384 7.17 -3.92 -7.68
N ALA A 385 6.46 -3.73 -6.57
CA ALA A 385 5.00 -3.66 -6.51
C ALA A 385 4.53 -2.26 -6.05
N SER A 386 3.88 -2.17 -4.88
CA SER A 386 3.34 -0.93 -4.29
C SER A 386 4.21 -0.37 -3.15
N GLY A 387 4.07 0.92 -2.83
CA GLY A 387 4.89 1.59 -1.80
C GLY A 387 4.56 1.16 -0.36
N ILE A 388 3.40 1.60 0.14
CA ILE A 388 2.88 1.22 1.47
C ILE A 388 1.54 0.50 1.27
N VAL A 389 1.35 -0.65 1.93
CA VAL A 389 0.15 -1.47 1.80
C VAL A 389 -0.46 -1.80 3.16
N CYS A 390 -1.77 -1.62 3.28
CA CYS A 390 -2.59 -2.03 4.42
C CYS A 390 -3.68 -2.99 3.92
N ARG A 391 -3.63 -4.25 4.35
CA ARG A 391 -4.40 -5.36 3.75
C ARG A 391 -5.00 -6.29 4.81
N ASP A 392 -6.04 -7.04 4.43
CA ASP A 392 -6.65 -8.14 5.19
C ASP A 392 -7.02 -7.69 6.63
N TYR A 393 -8.05 -6.81 6.73
CA TYR A 393 -8.58 -6.26 7.99
C TYR A 393 -7.58 -5.49 8.88
N SER A 394 -6.45 -5.02 8.35
CA SER A 394 -5.50 -4.18 9.09
C SER A 394 -6.09 -2.80 9.40
N TYR A 395 -5.83 -2.25 10.59
CA TYR A 395 -6.54 -1.05 11.07
C TYR A 395 -5.74 -0.16 12.04
N ASN A 396 -6.20 1.07 12.30
CA ASN A 396 -5.48 2.08 13.10
C ASN A 396 -4.03 2.30 12.58
N ILE A 397 -3.90 2.68 11.30
CA ILE A 397 -2.59 2.89 10.65
C ILE A 397 -2.39 4.36 10.29
N ASP A 398 -1.37 4.97 10.88
CA ASP A 398 -0.96 6.36 10.67
C ASP A 398 0.24 6.43 9.70
N ILE A 399 0.09 7.15 8.58
CA ILE A 399 1.12 7.39 7.56
C ILE A 399 1.36 8.90 7.48
N ILE A 400 2.44 9.40 8.09
CA ILE A 400 2.59 10.83 8.42
C ILE A 400 3.90 11.42 7.90
N ASN A 401 3.83 12.52 7.14
CA ASN A 401 4.97 13.24 6.54
C ASN A 401 5.86 12.38 5.60
N CYS A 402 5.34 11.27 5.06
CA CYS A 402 6.11 10.33 4.24
C CYS A 402 6.20 10.76 2.77
N THR A 403 7.28 10.35 2.09
CA THR A 403 7.41 10.44 0.63
C THR A 403 7.33 9.03 0.04
N VAL A 404 6.37 8.80 -0.85
CA VAL A 404 6.08 7.49 -1.45
C VAL A 404 6.08 7.60 -2.97
N SER A 405 7.09 7.05 -3.64
CA SER A 405 7.29 7.34 -5.07
C SER A 405 8.00 6.26 -5.88
N GLN A 406 7.80 6.25 -7.20
CA GLN A 406 8.48 5.34 -8.12
C GLN A 406 8.24 3.84 -7.84
N SER A 407 7.19 3.49 -7.09
CA SER A 407 6.75 2.09 -6.97
C SER A 407 6.04 1.68 -8.27
N SER A 408 6.21 0.44 -8.72
CA SER A 408 5.72 0.00 -10.05
C SER A 408 4.20 -0.04 -10.19
N TYR A 409 3.47 -0.11 -9.08
CA TYR A 409 2.01 -0.10 -9.04
C TYR A 409 1.51 1.09 -8.21
N TYR A 410 1.00 0.86 -7.01
CA TYR A 410 0.34 1.90 -6.20
C TYR A 410 1.32 2.62 -5.28
N GLY A 411 1.08 3.90 -4.99
CA GLY A 411 1.80 4.61 -3.92
C GLY A 411 1.40 4.07 -2.54
N VAL A 412 0.16 4.34 -2.12
CA VAL A 412 -0.43 3.81 -0.88
C VAL A 412 -1.69 2.99 -1.21
N TYR A 413 -1.80 1.77 -0.70
CA TYR A 413 -2.88 0.83 -1.01
C TYR A 413 -3.57 0.33 0.25
N CYS A 414 -4.84 0.66 0.42
CA CYS A 414 -5.71 0.17 1.48
C CYS A 414 -6.73 -0.82 0.87
N PHE A 415 -6.72 -2.08 1.31
CA PHE A 415 -7.40 -3.19 0.64
C PHE A 415 -8.04 -4.17 1.63
N ALA A 416 -9.02 -4.95 1.17
CA ALA A 416 -9.64 -6.08 1.88
C ALA A 416 -10.11 -5.71 3.30
N SER A 417 -11.12 -4.84 3.38
CA SER A 417 -11.75 -4.37 4.62
C SER A 417 -10.81 -3.69 5.63
N SER A 418 -9.66 -3.17 5.19
CA SER A 418 -8.76 -2.38 6.04
C SER A 418 -9.37 -1.01 6.36
N HIS A 419 -9.21 -0.53 7.59
CA HIS A 419 -10.02 0.59 8.09
C HIS A 419 -9.34 1.46 9.16
N HIS A 420 -9.89 2.64 9.47
CA HIS A 420 -9.28 3.59 10.42
C HIS A 420 -7.82 3.94 10.03
N ILE A 421 -7.62 4.36 8.78
CA ILE A 421 -6.29 4.68 8.21
C ILE A 421 -6.17 6.19 8.01
N SER A 422 -5.01 6.75 8.33
CA SER A 422 -4.73 8.19 8.29
C SER A 422 -3.49 8.45 7.45
N ILE A 423 -3.62 9.26 6.39
CA ILE A 423 -2.54 9.61 5.47
C ILE A 423 -2.38 11.12 5.50
N VAL A 424 -1.33 11.63 6.17
CA VAL A 424 -1.23 13.04 6.60
C VAL A 424 0.07 13.69 6.13
N ASN A 425 -0.02 14.83 5.45
CA ASN A 425 1.11 15.60 4.90
C ASN A 425 2.03 14.81 3.94
N CYS A 426 1.57 13.70 3.38
CA CYS A 426 2.39 12.83 2.54
C CYS A 426 2.54 13.35 1.11
N THR A 427 3.67 13.03 0.47
CA THR A 427 3.89 13.23 -0.97
C THR A 427 3.87 11.88 -1.67
N VAL A 428 2.90 11.65 -2.56
CA VAL A 428 2.68 10.35 -3.22
C VAL A 428 2.75 10.54 -4.74
N SER A 429 3.88 10.21 -5.37
CA SER A 429 4.12 10.63 -6.76
C SER A 429 4.93 9.69 -7.64
N ASN A 430 4.79 9.81 -8.96
CA ASN A 430 5.58 9.04 -9.93
C ASN A 430 5.45 7.51 -9.78
N ASN A 431 4.33 7.01 -9.24
CA ASN A 431 4.05 5.57 -9.15
C ASN A 431 3.43 5.06 -10.47
N GLY A 432 3.66 3.78 -10.77
CA GLY A 432 3.36 3.19 -12.08
C GLY A 432 1.87 2.98 -12.38
N GLU A 433 0.99 3.06 -11.37
CA GLU A 433 -0.46 3.11 -11.54
C GLU A 433 -1.08 4.24 -10.70
N HIS A 434 -1.84 3.92 -9.66
CA HIS A 434 -2.54 4.90 -8.82
C HIS A 434 -1.63 5.54 -7.75
N GLY A 435 -1.94 6.78 -7.35
CA GLY A 435 -1.32 7.42 -6.19
C GLY A 435 -1.75 6.79 -4.86
N VAL A 436 -3.02 7.02 -4.47
CA VAL A 436 -3.62 6.43 -3.25
C VAL A 436 -4.86 5.62 -3.63
N VAL A 437 -4.97 4.41 -3.11
CA VAL A 437 -6.07 3.48 -3.42
C VAL A 437 -6.78 3.07 -2.12
N CYS A 438 -8.11 3.12 -2.14
CA CYS A 438 -8.99 2.56 -1.13
C CYS A 438 -9.93 1.57 -1.84
N TYR A 439 -9.72 0.26 -1.64
CA TYR A 439 -10.38 -0.80 -2.40
C TYR A 439 -11.00 -1.88 -1.51
N ASP A 440 -11.99 -2.59 -2.05
CA ASP A 440 -12.62 -3.79 -1.49
C ASP A 440 -13.04 -3.62 -0.02
N HIS A 441 -14.17 -2.93 0.18
CA HIS A 441 -14.83 -2.75 1.48
C HIS A 441 -13.99 -2.02 2.54
N SER A 442 -12.83 -1.46 2.16
CA SER A 442 -12.01 -0.60 3.02
C SER A 442 -12.72 0.73 3.33
N HIS A 443 -12.68 1.18 4.58
CA HIS A 443 -13.53 2.26 5.08
C HIS A 443 -12.92 3.06 6.24
N ASP A 444 -13.52 4.20 6.59
CA ASP A 444 -13.02 5.12 7.64
C ASP A 444 -11.56 5.56 7.39
N ILE A 445 -11.27 5.99 6.16
CA ILE A 445 -9.94 6.42 5.72
C ILE A 445 -9.88 7.94 5.59
N SER A 446 -8.79 8.55 6.04
CA SER A 446 -8.55 9.99 5.94
C SER A 446 -7.26 10.30 5.19
N ILE A 447 -7.34 11.24 4.25
CA ILE A 447 -6.24 11.71 3.42
C ILE A 447 -6.19 13.24 3.60
N VAL A 448 -5.17 13.75 4.29
CA VAL A 448 -5.17 15.12 4.82
C VAL A 448 -3.88 15.86 4.47
N SER A 449 -4.00 17.02 3.80
CA SER A 449 -2.89 17.89 3.41
C SER A 449 -1.83 17.22 2.51
N CYS A 450 -2.19 16.14 1.82
CA CYS A 450 -1.29 15.38 0.96
C CYS A 450 -1.12 16.01 -0.43
N THR A 451 0.03 15.77 -1.05
CA THR A 451 0.28 16.05 -2.48
C THR A 451 0.38 14.73 -3.21
N VAL A 452 -0.56 14.46 -4.12
CA VAL A 452 -0.65 13.23 -4.90
C VAL A 452 -0.52 13.58 -6.38
N SER A 453 0.58 13.21 -7.03
CA SER A 453 0.86 13.76 -8.38
C SER A 453 1.71 12.89 -9.29
N GLN A 454 1.59 13.09 -10.61
CA GLN A 454 2.45 12.42 -11.60
C GLN A 454 2.37 10.88 -11.54
N ASN A 455 1.28 10.31 -11.01
CA ASN A 455 1.05 8.86 -10.99
C ASN A 455 0.38 8.45 -12.30
N SER A 456 0.88 7.38 -12.93
CA SER A 456 0.60 7.02 -14.33
C SER A 456 -0.83 6.55 -14.61
N TYR A 457 -1.67 6.44 -13.58
CA TYR A 457 -3.11 6.24 -13.74
C TYR A 457 -3.91 7.31 -12.97
N HIS A 458 -4.64 6.97 -11.90
CA HIS A 458 -5.41 7.98 -11.14
C HIS A 458 -4.61 8.57 -9.96
N GLY A 459 -4.97 9.78 -9.54
CA GLY A 459 -4.43 10.37 -8.32
C GLY A 459 -4.90 9.63 -7.06
N VAL A 460 -6.20 9.70 -6.78
CA VAL A 460 -6.86 8.94 -5.70
C VAL A 460 -7.96 8.07 -6.29
N PHE A 461 -7.99 6.79 -5.95
CA PHE A 461 -9.01 5.83 -6.37
C PHE A 461 -9.74 5.26 -5.14
N CYS A 462 -11.06 5.38 -5.13
CA CYS A 462 -11.95 4.76 -4.15
C CYS A 462 -12.88 3.81 -4.90
N SER A 463 -12.79 2.51 -4.62
CA SER A 463 -13.50 1.45 -5.33
C SER A 463 -14.12 0.48 -4.35
N GLN A 464 -15.46 0.33 -4.37
CA GLN A 464 -16.22 -0.42 -3.35
C GLN A 464 -15.87 0.02 -1.90
N ALA A 465 -15.58 1.31 -1.69
CA ALA A 465 -15.10 1.87 -0.42
C ALA A 465 -16.12 2.83 0.21
N SER A 466 -16.00 3.12 1.51
CA SER A 466 -16.91 4.04 2.21
C SER A 466 -16.26 4.90 3.30
N ASN A 467 -16.96 5.95 3.75
CA ASN A 467 -16.50 6.88 4.79
C ASN A 467 -15.11 7.49 4.51
N ILE A 468 -14.78 7.76 3.23
CA ILE A 468 -13.46 8.27 2.83
C ILE A 468 -13.45 9.80 2.91
N SER A 469 -12.47 10.37 3.62
CA SER A 469 -12.30 11.82 3.73
C SER A 469 -11.00 12.30 3.07
N ILE A 470 -11.10 13.29 2.19
CA ILE A 470 -9.98 13.87 1.43
C ILE A 470 -9.99 15.38 1.71
N THR A 471 -9.05 15.88 2.51
CA THR A 471 -9.10 17.26 3.05
C THR A 471 -7.81 18.04 2.82
N SER A 472 -7.92 19.22 2.22
CA SER A 472 -6.80 20.14 1.93
C SER A 472 -5.71 19.55 1.01
N CYS A 473 -6.02 18.50 0.25
CA CYS A 473 -5.07 17.80 -0.62
C CYS A 473 -4.92 18.48 -2.00
N THR A 474 -3.77 18.30 -2.63
CA THR A 474 -3.53 18.61 -4.04
C THR A 474 -3.37 17.32 -4.83
N VAL A 475 -4.17 17.14 -5.88
CA VAL A 475 -4.18 15.94 -6.73
C VAL A 475 -4.02 16.35 -8.20
N SER A 476 -2.86 16.10 -8.79
CA SER A 476 -2.47 16.76 -10.05
C SER A 476 -1.54 15.97 -10.96
N GLN A 477 -1.63 16.24 -12.27
CA GLN A 477 -0.75 15.61 -13.27
C GLN A 477 -0.81 14.08 -13.30
N SER A 478 -1.92 13.47 -12.87
CA SER A 478 -2.17 12.05 -13.08
C SER A 478 -2.73 11.80 -14.48
N SER A 479 -2.31 10.70 -15.11
CA SER A 479 -2.58 10.42 -16.54
C SER A 479 -4.02 9.97 -16.83
N TYR A 480 -4.84 9.78 -15.80
CA TYR A 480 -6.30 9.60 -15.92
C TYR A 480 -7.04 10.60 -15.00
N TYR A 481 -7.79 10.11 -14.01
CA TYR A 481 -8.65 10.92 -13.15
C TYR A 481 -7.85 11.51 -11.97
N GLY A 482 -8.20 12.72 -11.54
CA GLY A 482 -7.70 13.28 -10.28
C GLY A 482 -8.19 12.43 -9.10
N VAL A 483 -9.50 12.42 -8.86
CA VAL A 483 -10.15 11.52 -7.90
C VAL A 483 -11.22 10.69 -8.62
N TYR A 484 -11.24 9.37 -8.42
CA TYR A 484 -12.27 8.46 -8.92
C TYR A 484 -12.99 7.76 -7.77
N CYS A 485 -14.31 7.87 -7.74
CA CYS A 485 -15.19 7.11 -6.88
C CYS A 485 -16.00 6.13 -7.74
N TYR A 486 -15.82 4.83 -7.51
CA TYR A 486 -16.42 3.73 -8.27
C TYR A 486 -17.15 2.79 -7.29
N TYR A 487 -18.46 2.59 -7.46
CA TYR A 487 -19.31 1.82 -6.53
C TYR A 487 -19.11 2.18 -5.04
N SER A 488 -18.78 3.44 -4.74
CA SER A 488 -18.33 3.89 -3.41
C SER A 488 -19.29 4.91 -2.81
N HIS A 489 -19.27 5.07 -1.48
CA HIS A 489 -20.25 5.90 -0.78
C HIS A 489 -19.70 6.71 0.40
N ASP A 490 -20.44 7.74 0.80
CA ASP A 490 -20.10 8.61 1.94
C ASP A 490 -18.68 9.21 1.86
N ILE A 491 -18.28 9.61 0.65
CA ILE A 491 -16.98 10.24 0.38
C ILE A 491 -17.07 11.76 0.48
N SER A 492 -16.13 12.38 1.21
CA SER A 492 -16.08 13.81 1.46
C SER A 492 -14.76 14.42 0.99
N MET A 493 -14.82 15.41 0.09
CA MET A 493 -13.69 16.14 -0.48
C MET A 493 -13.78 17.62 -0.07
N VAL A 494 -12.84 18.12 0.72
CA VAL A 494 -12.97 19.44 1.38
C VAL A 494 -11.69 20.28 1.20
N ASN A 495 -11.82 21.50 0.65
CA ASN A 495 -10.72 22.43 0.37
C ASN A 495 -9.62 21.88 -0.57
N CYS A 496 -9.91 20.86 -1.37
CA CYS A 496 -8.93 20.19 -2.22
C CYS A 496 -8.74 20.86 -3.60
N THR A 497 -7.59 20.64 -4.23
CA THR A 497 -7.28 21.08 -5.60
C THR A 497 -7.04 19.89 -6.52
N MET A 498 -7.88 19.71 -7.53
CA MET A 498 -7.78 18.65 -8.54
C MET A 498 -7.44 19.27 -9.90
N SER A 499 -6.17 19.21 -10.32
CA SER A 499 -5.70 20.03 -11.43
C SER A 499 -4.69 19.42 -12.41
N GLY A 500 -4.86 19.71 -13.69
CA GLY A 500 -3.92 19.29 -14.73
C GLY A 500 -3.84 17.78 -14.93
N ASN A 501 -4.90 17.04 -14.64
CA ASN A 501 -4.98 15.59 -14.89
C ASN A 501 -5.49 15.34 -16.32
N ASP A 502 -5.01 14.28 -16.97
CA ASP A 502 -5.20 14.05 -18.41
C ASP A 502 -6.62 13.57 -18.79
N TRP A 503 -7.46 13.25 -17.81
CA TRP A 503 -8.91 13.10 -18.01
C TRP A 503 -9.70 14.06 -17.12
N HIS A 504 -10.52 13.54 -16.21
CA HIS A 504 -11.45 14.29 -15.36
C HIS A 504 -10.79 14.70 -14.04
N GLY A 505 -11.22 15.83 -13.47
CA GLY A 505 -10.76 16.25 -12.14
C GLY A 505 -11.33 15.40 -11.01
N ILE A 506 -12.64 15.12 -11.07
CA ILE A 506 -13.37 14.21 -10.16
C ILE A 506 -14.34 13.37 -11.00
N VAL A 507 -14.40 12.06 -10.76
CA VAL A 507 -15.40 11.14 -11.34
C VAL A 507 -16.16 10.43 -10.22
N CYS A 508 -17.49 10.37 -10.34
CA CYS A 508 -18.39 9.55 -9.53
C CYS A 508 -19.12 8.57 -10.47
N TYR A 509 -18.87 7.27 -10.33
CA TYR A 509 -19.47 6.18 -11.10
C TYR A 509 -20.21 5.24 -10.14
N GLU A 510 -21.51 5.01 -10.37
CA GLU A 510 -22.41 4.20 -9.52
C GLU A 510 -22.21 4.44 -8.01
N SER A 511 -21.92 5.70 -7.65
CA SER A 511 -21.46 6.14 -6.32
C SER A 511 -22.41 7.16 -5.71
N TYR A 512 -22.52 7.21 -4.38
CA TYR A 512 -23.53 8.02 -3.69
C TYR A 512 -23.10 8.67 -2.37
N GLY A 513 -23.84 9.68 -1.90
CA GLY A 513 -23.48 10.42 -0.68
C GLY A 513 -22.22 11.28 -0.80
N ILE A 514 -21.83 11.64 -2.04
CA ILE A 514 -20.55 12.29 -2.33
C ILE A 514 -20.63 13.80 -2.06
N ASN A 515 -19.75 14.31 -1.20
CA ASN A 515 -19.69 15.72 -0.81
C ASN A 515 -18.40 16.36 -1.32
N ILE A 516 -18.50 17.45 -2.08
CA ILE A 516 -17.38 18.16 -2.70
C ILE A 516 -17.51 19.65 -2.33
N VAL A 517 -16.67 20.13 -1.41
CA VAL A 517 -16.87 21.42 -0.72
C VAL A 517 -15.62 22.30 -0.75
N ASN A 518 -15.77 23.55 -1.17
CA ASN A 518 -14.69 24.55 -1.31
C ASN A 518 -13.52 24.11 -2.23
N CYS A 519 -13.71 23.11 -3.09
CA CYS A 519 -12.66 22.56 -3.95
C CYS A 519 -12.42 23.40 -5.22
N THR A 520 -11.19 23.34 -5.74
CA THR A 520 -10.81 23.91 -7.04
C THR A 520 -10.48 22.79 -8.03
N VAL A 521 -11.19 22.74 -9.15
CA VAL A 521 -11.08 21.68 -10.16
C VAL A 521 -10.77 22.33 -11.51
N SER A 522 -9.50 22.30 -11.94
CA SER A 522 -9.04 23.19 -13.02
C SER A 522 -8.01 22.58 -13.96
N GLN A 523 -7.98 23.04 -15.22
CA GLN A 523 -6.96 22.65 -16.20
C GLN A 523 -6.92 21.14 -16.51
N ASN A 524 -7.96 20.36 -16.15
CA ASN A 524 -8.04 18.95 -16.50
C ASN A 524 -8.47 18.79 -17.97
N SER A 525 -8.00 17.74 -18.64
CA SER A 525 -8.15 17.57 -20.11
C SER A 525 -9.53 17.06 -20.55
N ARG A 526 -10.41 16.66 -19.62
CA ARG A 526 -11.85 16.42 -19.84
C ARG A 526 -12.68 17.34 -18.92
N SER A 527 -13.83 16.87 -18.42
CA SER A 527 -14.70 17.69 -17.54
C SER A 527 -14.11 17.83 -16.14
N GLY A 528 -14.40 18.95 -15.46
CA GLY A 528 -14.00 19.19 -14.08
C GLY A 528 -14.56 18.13 -13.12
N VAL A 529 -15.88 18.13 -12.92
CA VAL A 529 -16.59 17.07 -12.17
C VAL A 529 -17.46 16.28 -13.14
N TYR A 530 -17.45 14.94 -13.03
CA TYR A 530 -18.31 14.04 -13.80
C TYR A 530 -19.06 13.09 -12.86
N CYS A 531 -20.39 13.04 -12.97
CA CYS A 531 -21.26 12.09 -12.30
C CYS A 531 -21.94 11.22 -13.36
N TYR A 532 -21.73 9.91 -13.31
CA TYR A 532 -22.16 8.95 -14.33
C TYR A 532 -22.85 7.73 -13.72
N SER A 533 -23.61 7.01 -14.55
CA SER A 533 -24.38 5.78 -14.27
C SER A 533 -24.98 5.75 -12.86
N HIS A 534 -26.23 6.19 -12.73
CA HIS A 534 -27.05 6.07 -11.52
C HIS A 534 -26.48 6.69 -10.23
N SER A 535 -25.34 7.40 -10.28
CA SER A 535 -24.77 8.12 -9.15
C SER A 535 -25.77 9.13 -8.57
N HIS A 536 -25.81 9.26 -7.24
CA HIS A 536 -26.85 10.04 -6.56
C HIS A 536 -26.47 10.61 -5.19
N ASP A 537 -27.31 11.50 -4.67
CA ASP A 537 -27.10 12.24 -3.43
C ASP A 537 -25.72 12.93 -3.39
N ILE A 538 -25.41 13.66 -4.47
CA ILE A 538 -24.14 14.35 -4.67
C ILE A 538 -24.29 15.85 -4.40
N SER A 539 -23.40 16.39 -3.57
CA SER A 539 -23.38 17.80 -3.14
C SER A 539 -22.09 18.48 -3.56
N ILE A 540 -22.18 19.49 -4.43
CA ILE A 540 -21.05 20.31 -4.90
C ILE A 540 -21.27 21.74 -4.41
N ALA A 541 -20.48 22.20 -3.42
CA ALA A 541 -20.75 23.45 -2.70
C ALA A 541 -19.53 24.40 -2.61
N ASN A 542 -19.72 25.67 -2.98
CA ASN A 542 -18.70 26.73 -2.99
C ASN A 542 -17.45 26.41 -3.85
N CYS A 543 -17.54 25.48 -4.80
CA CYS A 543 -16.42 25.00 -5.60
C CYS A 543 -16.16 25.88 -6.83
N THR A 544 -14.90 25.88 -7.31
CA THR A 544 -14.50 26.52 -8.57
C THR A 544 -14.12 25.44 -9.59
N MET A 545 -14.78 25.43 -10.75
CA MET A 545 -14.55 24.49 -11.84
C MET A 545 -14.23 25.26 -13.11
N ASN A 546 -12.93 25.44 -13.41
CA ASN A 546 -12.50 26.39 -14.43
C ASN A 546 -11.32 25.98 -15.32
N ASN A 547 -11.32 26.48 -16.55
CA ASN A 547 -10.30 26.21 -17.57
C ASN A 547 -10.06 24.71 -17.85
N ASN A 548 -11.04 23.84 -17.58
CA ASN A 548 -10.99 22.43 -17.98
C ASN A 548 -11.35 22.32 -19.47
N SER A 549 -10.72 21.41 -20.21
CA SER A 549 -10.92 21.30 -21.67
C SER A 549 -12.29 20.74 -22.05
N GLY A 550 -12.91 19.95 -21.18
CA GLY A 550 -14.30 19.49 -21.29
C GLY A 550 -15.30 20.41 -20.58
N ASN A 551 -16.32 19.82 -19.97
CA ASN A 551 -17.38 20.56 -19.27
C ASN A 551 -16.94 21.00 -17.86
N GLY A 552 -17.59 22.01 -17.27
CA GLY A 552 -17.31 22.39 -15.88
C GLY A 552 -17.82 21.35 -14.86
N VAL A 553 -19.13 21.09 -14.92
CA VAL A 553 -19.80 19.93 -14.30
C VAL A 553 -20.50 19.15 -15.40
N TYR A 554 -20.42 17.82 -15.35
CA TYR A 554 -21.15 16.91 -16.22
C TYR A 554 -21.92 15.89 -15.38
N CYS A 555 -23.20 15.72 -15.64
CA CYS A 555 -24.07 14.74 -15.01
C CYS A 555 -24.79 13.94 -16.11
N GLU A 556 -24.53 12.63 -16.19
CA GLU A 556 -25.14 11.73 -17.17
C GLU A 556 -25.80 10.53 -16.45
N SER A 557 -27.05 10.22 -16.82
CA SER A 557 -27.87 9.13 -16.23
C SER A 557 -27.88 9.08 -14.69
N SER A 558 -27.77 10.25 -14.03
CA SER A 558 -27.55 10.40 -12.58
C SER A 558 -28.67 11.25 -11.93
N HIS A 559 -28.77 11.29 -10.60
CA HIS A 559 -29.91 11.96 -9.94
C HIS A 559 -29.62 12.52 -8.54
N HIS A 560 -30.53 13.35 -8.01
CA HIS A 560 -30.36 13.99 -6.69
C HIS A 560 -29.02 14.73 -6.53
N ILE A 561 -28.69 15.61 -7.49
CA ILE A 561 -27.43 16.36 -7.50
C ILE A 561 -27.68 17.84 -7.19
N SER A 562 -26.92 18.37 -6.23
CA SER A 562 -27.01 19.77 -5.79
C SER A 562 -25.70 20.51 -6.08
N ILE A 563 -25.78 21.64 -6.78
CA ILE A 563 -24.66 22.50 -7.16
C ILE A 563 -24.92 23.90 -6.60
N VAL A 564 -24.18 24.33 -5.58
CA VAL A 564 -24.52 25.49 -4.74
C VAL A 564 -23.34 26.46 -4.59
N ASN A 565 -23.58 27.75 -4.86
CA ASN A 565 -22.59 28.85 -4.78
C ASN A 565 -21.30 28.63 -5.60
N CYS A 566 -21.34 27.75 -6.62
CA CYS A 566 -20.16 27.38 -7.39
C CYS A 566 -19.82 28.40 -8.49
N THR A 567 -18.55 28.53 -8.82
CA THR A 567 -18.06 29.27 -10.00
C THR A 567 -17.63 28.29 -11.07
N VAL A 568 -18.24 28.37 -12.26
CA VAL A 568 -18.04 27.42 -13.36
C VAL A 568 -17.68 28.20 -14.63
N SER A 569 -16.39 28.30 -14.94
CA SER A 569 -15.95 29.30 -15.93
C SER A 569 -14.80 28.91 -16.87
N ASN A 570 -14.80 29.51 -18.06
CA ASN A 570 -13.76 29.34 -19.08
C ASN A 570 -13.49 27.88 -19.51
N ASN A 571 -14.43 26.97 -19.32
CA ASN A 571 -14.26 25.58 -19.73
C ASN A 571 -14.48 25.41 -21.25
N GLY A 572 -13.82 24.42 -21.86
CA GLY A 572 -13.86 24.17 -23.32
C GLY A 572 -15.18 23.58 -23.82
N GLY A 573 -15.96 22.97 -22.93
CA GLY A 573 -17.32 22.51 -23.17
C GLY A 573 -18.39 23.42 -22.59
N VAL A 574 -19.49 22.83 -22.15
CA VAL A 574 -20.59 23.48 -21.42
C VAL A 574 -20.15 23.80 -19.98
N GLY A 575 -20.72 24.84 -19.37
CA GLY A 575 -20.53 25.12 -17.94
C GLY A 575 -21.08 23.97 -17.06
N VAL A 576 -22.40 23.84 -16.98
CA VAL A 576 -23.06 22.69 -16.31
C VAL A 576 -23.88 21.91 -17.34
N TYR A 577 -23.50 20.67 -17.60
CA TYR A 577 -24.16 19.78 -18.56
C TYR A 577 -24.88 18.64 -17.85
N VAL A 578 -26.15 18.46 -18.17
CA VAL A 578 -27.06 17.44 -17.62
C VAL A 578 -27.65 16.65 -18.79
N ILE A 579 -27.41 15.34 -18.85
CA ILE A 579 -28.02 14.40 -19.82
C ILE A 579 -28.74 13.30 -19.04
N ASP A 580 -29.99 13.01 -19.42
CA ASP A 580 -30.77 11.85 -18.89
C ASP A 580 -30.85 11.76 -17.36
N SER A 581 -30.61 12.90 -16.70
CA SER A 581 -30.41 13.05 -15.27
C SER A 581 -31.51 13.94 -14.68
N TYR A 582 -31.98 13.61 -13.48
CA TYR A 582 -33.16 14.22 -12.87
C TYR A 582 -32.92 14.64 -11.42
N ASP A 583 -33.80 15.48 -10.88
CA ASP A 583 -33.70 16.07 -9.55
C ASP A 583 -32.37 16.83 -9.33
N ILE A 584 -32.04 17.67 -10.30
CA ILE A 584 -30.82 18.49 -10.31
C ILE A 584 -31.15 19.91 -9.85
N SER A 585 -30.38 20.42 -8.89
CA SER A 585 -30.54 21.77 -8.31
C SER A 585 -29.26 22.59 -8.49
N ILE A 586 -29.37 23.77 -9.09
CA ILE A 586 -28.28 24.72 -9.32
C ILE A 586 -28.65 26.04 -8.65
N VAL A 587 -27.95 26.43 -7.59
CA VAL A 587 -28.37 27.54 -6.71
C VAL A 587 -27.22 28.51 -6.44
N GLY A 588 -27.41 29.80 -6.75
CA GLY A 588 -26.44 30.86 -6.45
C GLY A 588 -25.13 30.78 -7.25
N CYS A 589 -25.08 29.94 -8.29
CA CYS A 589 -23.87 29.70 -9.07
C CYS A 589 -23.58 30.81 -10.09
N THR A 590 -22.30 31.03 -10.38
CA THR A 590 -21.84 31.87 -11.50
C THR A 590 -21.29 30.99 -12.60
N VAL A 591 -21.86 31.04 -13.80
CA VAL A 591 -21.54 30.15 -14.93
C VAL A 591 -21.22 30.99 -16.17
N SER A 592 -19.93 31.17 -16.47
CA SER A 592 -19.49 32.23 -17.40
C SER A 592 -18.26 31.92 -18.25
N GLY A 593 -18.20 32.50 -19.45
CA GLY A 593 -17.04 32.37 -20.35
C GLY A 593 -16.80 30.97 -20.93
N ASN A 594 -17.73 30.02 -20.74
CA ASN A 594 -17.58 28.66 -21.25
C ASN A 594 -17.83 28.62 -22.77
N SER A 595 -17.12 27.74 -23.48
CA SER A 595 -17.17 27.68 -24.96
C SER A 595 -18.43 27.00 -25.51
N GLY A 596 -19.15 26.24 -24.67
CA GLY A 596 -20.49 25.72 -24.95
C GLY A 596 -21.61 26.62 -24.41
N ASN A 597 -22.74 26.00 -24.08
CA ASN A 597 -23.80 26.65 -23.31
C ASN A 597 -23.35 26.93 -21.86
N GLY A 598 -24.02 27.86 -21.16
CA GLY A 598 -23.82 28.04 -19.72
C GLY A 598 -24.33 26.84 -18.95
N VAL A 599 -25.66 26.63 -18.96
CA VAL A 599 -26.30 25.41 -18.48
C VAL A 599 -26.96 24.70 -19.67
N ASN A 600 -26.73 23.39 -19.81
CA ASN A 600 -27.33 22.54 -20.84
C ASN A 600 -28.06 21.36 -20.19
N VAL A 601 -29.32 21.15 -20.53
CA VAL A 601 -30.14 20.02 -20.08
C VAL A 601 -30.66 19.28 -21.30
N VAL A 602 -30.40 17.98 -21.40
CA VAL A 602 -30.79 17.13 -22.54
C VAL A 602 -31.47 15.86 -22.04
N SER A 603 -32.52 15.43 -22.74
CA SER A 603 -33.37 14.29 -22.37
C SER A 603 -33.62 13.38 -23.57
N TYR A 604 -33.11 12.15 -23.47
CA TYR A 604 -33.33 11.02 -24.36
C TYR A 604 -34.09 9.84 -23.70
N ILE A 605 -34.19 9.75 -22.36
CA ILE A 605 -34.91 8.67 -21.66
C ILE A 605 -36.28 9.09 -21.08
N PHE A 606 -37.16 8.10 -20.86
CA PHE A 606 -38.57 8.25 -20.45
C PHE A 606 -38.81 8.61 -18.96
N SER A 607 -37.87 9.25 -18.27
CA SER A 607 -38.01 9.66 -16.87
C SER A 607 -38.80 10.98 -16.69
N SER A 608 -39.11 11.37 -15.45
CA SER A 608 -39.66 12.69 -15.12
C SER A 608 -38.56 13.59 -14.59
N TYR A 609 -38.28 14.69 -15.28
CA TYR A 609 -37.13 15.54 -15.01
C TYR A 609 -37.54 16.73 -14.15
N ARG A 610 -36.97 16.87 -12.94
CA ARG A 610 -37.07 18.10 -12.14
C ARG A 610 -35.72 18.80 -12.15
N ILE A 611 -35.65 19.98 -12.76
CA ILE A 611 -34.45 20.82 -12.82
C ILE A 611 -34.78 22.18 -12.22
N SER A 612 -33.96 22.63 -11.27
CA SER A 612 -34.13 23.91 -10.58
C SER A 612 -32.88 24.76 -10.72
N ILE A 613 -32.99 25.95 -11.31
CA ILE A 613 -31.91 26.93 -11.48
C ILE A 613 -32.34 28.22 -10.77
N VAL A 614 -31.68 28.59 -9.67
CA VAL A 614 -32.17 29.62 -8.75
C VAL A 614 -31.06 30.60 -8.35
N ASN A 615 -31.33 31.91 -8.47
CA ASN A 615 -30.38 32.99 -8.12
C ASN A 615 -29.02 32.92 -8.85
N CYS A 616 -28.93 32.23 -9.99
CA CYS A 616 -27.68 32.05 -10.72
C CYS A 616 -27.37 33.23 -11.65
N THR A 617 -26.08 33.50 -11.88
CA THR A 617 -25.60 34.40 -12.93
C THR A 617 -25.00 33.56 -14.06
N VAL A 618 -25.56 33.64 -15.27
CA VAL A 618 -25.16 32.80 -16.40
C VAL A 618 -24.84 33.69 -17.60
N SER A 619 -23.56 34.01 -17.81
CA SER A 619 -23.19 35.12 -18.71
C SER A 619 -21.90 34.95 -19.51
N GLY A 620 -21.86 35.51 -20.71
CA GLY A 620 -20.66 35.50 -21.56
C GLY A 620 -20.26 34.10 -22.07
N ASN A 621 -21.16 33.12 -22.05
CA ASN A 621 -20.92 31.80 -22.63
C ASN A 621 -21.16 31.84 -24.16
N SER A 622 -20.36 31.12 -24.95
CA SER A 622 -20.42 31.20 -26.42
C SER A 622 -21.69 30.56 -27.02
N GLY A 623 -22.31 29.63 -26.31
CA GLY A 623 -23.61 29.05 -26.63
C GLY A 623 -24.79 29.86 -26.07
N SER A 624 -25.88 29.18 -25.72
CA SER A 624 -26.99 29.76 -24.98
C SER A 624 -26.66 29.87 -23.49
N GLY A 625 -27.27 30.81 -22.77
CA GLY A 625 -27.17 30.91 -21.31
C GLY A 625 -27.73 29.66 -20.64
N VAL A 626 -29.04 29.44 -20.76
CA VAL A 626 -29.67 28.15 -20.41
C VAL A 626 -30.27 27.52 -21.66
N ASN A 627 -29.99 26.24 -21.88
CA ASN A 627 -30.57 25.42 -22.94
C ASN A 627 -31.21 24.17 -22.34
N CYS A 628 -32.45 23.86 -22.72
CA CYS A 628 -33.15 22.64 -22.31
C CYS A 628 -33.83 21.98 -23.51
N THR A 629 -33.45 20.75 -23.85
CA THR A 629 -33.95 20.04 -25.05
C THR A 629 -34.41 18.62 -24.74
N SER A 630 -35.69 18.33 -24.95
CA SER A 630 -36.26 16.98 -24.86
C SER A 630 -36.54 16.40 -26.23
N HIS A 631 -36.04 15.19 -26.49
CA HIS A 631 -36.14 14.53 -27.80
C HIS A 631 -37.24 13.46 -27.89
N PHE A 632 -38.03 13.25 -26.83
CA PHE A 632 -38.94 12.10 -26.72
C PHE A 632 -40.40 12.47 -26.44
N TRP A 633 -41.30 11.57 -26.83
CA TRP A 633 -42.75 11.74 -26.71
C TRP A 633 -43.26 11.01 -25.46
N SER A 634 -43.49 11.74 -24.36
CA SER A 634 -44.15 11.20 -23.16
C SER A 634 -45.45 11.95 -22.84
N ILE A 635 -46.47 11.18 -22.45
CA ILE A 635 -47.75 11.68 -21.91
C ILE A 635 -47.93 11.37 -20.41
N PHE A 636 -46.92 10.75 -19.79
CA PHE A 636 -46.97 10.26 -18.40
C PHE A 636 -45.87 10.84 -17.50
N SER A 637 -44.85 11.48 -18.08
CA SER A 637 -43.71 12.04 -17.35
C SER A 637 -43.66 13.57 -17.57
N PRO A 638 -44.18 14.40 -16.65
CA PRO A 638 -44.09 15.85 -16.78
C PRO A 638 -42.66 16.34 -16.50
N HIS A 639 -42.06 17.06 -17.45
CA HIS A 639 -40.77 17.70 -17.26
C HIS A 639 -41.00 19.04 -16.54
N HIS A 640 -40.40 19.24 -15.37
CA HIS A 640 -40.47 20.46 -14.57
C HIS A 640 -39.12 21.18 -14.59
N ILE A 641 -39.06 22.30 -15.30
CA ILE A 641 -37.85 23.14 -15.41
C ILE A 641 -38.19 24.49 -14.80
N SER A 642 -37.56 24.82 -13.67
CA SER A 642 -37.73 26.11 -12.98
C SER A 642 -36.45 26.93 -13.08
N ILE A 643 -36.55 28.13 -13.63
CA ILE A 643 -35.47 29.12 -13.70
C ILE A 643 -35.97 30.36 -12.97
N THR A 644 -35.38 30.69 -11.82
CA THR A 644 -35.96 31.67 -10.88
C THR A 644 -34.93 32.67 -10.37
N SER A 645 -35.21 33.96 -10.51
CA SER A 645 -34.35 35.07 -10.05
C SER A 645 -32.92 35.06 -10.62
N CYS A 646 -32.72 34.44 -11.79
CA CYS A 646 -31.43 34.34 -12.45
C CYS A 646 -31.13 35.56 -13.32
N THR A 647 -29.85 35.95 -13.43
CA THR A 647 -29.39 36.92 -14.44
C THR A 647 -28.71 36.16 -15.57
N VAL A 648 -29.21 36.28 -16.79
CA VAL A 648 -28.72 35.54 -17.96
C VAL A 648 -28.45 36.50 -19.11
N SER A 649 -27.17 36.84 -19.34
CA SER A 649 -26.82 37.93 -20.23
C SER A 649 -25.52 37.76 -21.01
N ASN A 650 -25.39 38.45 -22.15
CA ASN A 650 -24.19 38.43 -22.99
C ASN A 650 -23.81 37.03 -23.52
N ASN A 651 -24.73 36.07 -23.59
CA ASN A 651 -24.46 34.74 -24.14
C ASN A 651 -24.62 34.73 -25.67
N GLY A 652 -23.76 34.01 -26.38
CA GLY A 652 -23.61 34.08 -27.85
C GLY A 652 -24.80 33.57 -28.67
N ARG A 653 -25.70 32.78 -28.07
CA ARG A 653 -26.97 32.33 -28.68
C ARG A 653 -28.17 32.87 -27.90
N TYR A 654 -28.95 32.00 -27.27
CA TYR A 654 -30.18 32.38 -26.57
C TYR A 654 -29.93 32.71 -25.10
N GLY A 655 -30.71 33.60 -24.50
CA GLY A 655 -30.75 33.77 -23.04
C GLY A 655 -31.25 32.50 -22.38
N VAL A 656 -32.52 32.16 -22.60
CA VAL A 656 -33.12 30.86 -22.26
C VAL A 656 -33.73 30.25 -23.52
N TRP A 657 -33.30 29.06 -23.92
CA TRP A 657 -33.94 28.27 -24.97
C TRP A 657 -34.49 26.96 -24.39
N CYS A 658 -35.75 26.66 -24.69
CA CYS A 658 -36.37 25.40 -24.33
C CYS A 658 -37.12 24.83 -25.54
N ASP A 659 -36.83 23.58 -25.90
CA ASP A 659 -37.44 22.89 -27.04
C ASP A 659 -37.83 21.45 -26.67
N SER A 660 -38.92 20.97 -27.26
CA SER A 660 -39.45 19.62 -27.08
C SER A 660 -39.89 19.07 -28.43
N GLN A 661 -39.13 18.13 -28.97
CA GLN A 661 -39.33 17.56 -30.31
C GLN A 661 -40.46 16.51 -30.34
N GLY A 662 -41.66 16.89 -29.90
CA GLY A 662 -42.83 16.02 -29.83
C GLY A 662 -44.18 16.74 -29.82
N TYR A 663 -45.18 16.10 -30.39
CA TYR A 663 -46.57 16.57 -30.34
C TYR A 663 -47.23 16.13 -29.02
N MET A 664 -47.64 17.12 -28.22
CA MET A 664 -48.45 17.10 -26.97
C MET A 664 -47.66 17.52 -25.70
N PRO A 665 -48.27 18.27 -24.75
CA PRO A 665 -47.50 19.10 -23.83
C PRO A 665 -47.72 18.79 -22.33
N THR A 666 -46.69 18.27 -21.67
CA THR A 666 -46.55 18.29 -20.19
C THR A 666 -45.17 18.83 -19.75
N HIS A 667 -44.56 19.69 -20.57
CA HIS A 667 -43.40 20.49 -20.19
C HIS A 667 -43.82 21.71 -19.38
N HIS A 668 -43.60 21.67 -18.07
CA HIS A 668 -43.80 22.77 -17.14
C HIS A 668 -42.51 23.58 -17.00
N ILE A 669 -42.32 24.52 -17.94
CA ILE A 669 -41.20 25.46 -17.94
C ILE A 669 -41.63 26.76 -17.26
N TRP A 670 -40.95 27.15 -16.19
CA TRP A 670 -41.19 28.38 -15.45
C TRP A 670 -39.94 29.25 -15.46
N VAL A 671 -40.04 30.44 -16.06
CA VAL A 671 -39.00 31.48 -16.01
C VAL A 671 -39.57 32.67 -15.23
N VAL A 672 -39.09 32.88 -14.00
CA VAL A 672 -39.76 33.75 -13.01
C VAL A 672 -38.77 34.71 -12.36
N GLY A 673 -38.99 36.02 -12.51
CA GLY A 673 -38.13 37.05 -11.90
C GLY A 673 -36.71 37.15 -12.48
N CYS A 674 -36.43 36.45 -13.59
CA CYS A 674 -35.13 36.47 -14.24
C CYS A 674 -34.91 37.75 -15.05
N VAL A 675 -33.64 38.17 -15.16
CA VAL A 675 -33.20 39.23 -16.08
C VAL A 675 -32.53 38.57 -17.28
N LEU A 676 -33.08 38.80 -18.47
CA LEU A 676 -32.51 38.37 -19.75
C LEU A 676 -32.12 39.63 -20.52
N SER A 677 -30.84 39.80 -20.87
CA SER A 677 -30.37 40.96 -21.63
C SER A 677 -29.10 40.68 -22.45
N ASP A 678 -28.94 41.39 -23.56
CA ASP A 678 -27.69 41.45 -24.33
C ASP A 678 -27.22 40.08 -24.88
N ASN A 679 -28.08 39.05 -24.88
CA ASN A 679 -27.79 37.77 -25.50
C ASN A 679 -27.96 37.87 -27.03
N GLY A 680 -27.39 36.94 -27.79
CA GLY A 680 -27.58 36.87 -29.25
C GLY A 680 -29.07 36.88 -29.68
N LYS A 681 -29.92 36.28 -28.83
CA LYS A 681 -31.35 36.57 -28.66
C LYS A 681 -31.71 36.40 -27.18
N ASP A 682 -32.51 37.27 -26.59
CA ASP A 682 -32.91 37.12 -25.18
C ASP A 682 -33.95 36.00 -24.93
N GLY A 683 -34.52 35.42 -25.99
CA GLY A 683 -35.38 34.22 -26.01
C GLY A 683 -35.47 33.60 -27.41
#